data_AF-A0A937P918-F1
#
_entry.id   AF-A0A937P918-F1
#
_cell.length_a   1.000
_cell.length_b   1.000
_cell.length_c   1.000
_cell.angle_alpha   90.00
_cell.angle_beta   90.00
_cell.angle_gamma   90.00
#
_symmetry.space_group_name_H-M   'P 1'
#
loop_
_entity.id
_entity.type
_entity.pdbx_description
1 polymer ?
#
loop_
_entity_poly.entity_id
_entity_poly.type
_entity_poly.pdbx_seq_one_letter_code
_entity_poly.pdbx_strand_id
1 'polypeptide(L)'
;MKTNRLLLTLMCSLALFSCTSREKQKFIASQEEIEKYLHVPSPEWEDQIIYFIVTDRFMDGDTTNNDQGAGEYKPGDGGYWNGGDFRGITQKIDYIKELGATGIWITPPVANQWINPQKSGTGNHGYWASSFIDVDKHYGSLDDYKQLSASLHKNDMYLIQDVVVNHLGDFYTYTGPYNPNDVTENFKVHDVPQPTQYPFMHNDANNPEDREMAIFHFTPNFQDHSDTIKKRMYQFADLDDLNTANPVVRKVLRSSYNHWIGEVGVDGFRFDTPHMVEHEFWHNFIHSEDAEAPGVEKFAIEKGKQHFLTFGETVYPTFPYDDSGDKKVARYLGSKNKPEMQSVLNFPLVATINRVFQEQRPTSLMTYRLESLERLFPHPEWMLNFIDNHDGARFLTQASHSSFRQALLFIMTIPGIPVLYYGTEQELTGTRQAMFKGGAGSLEEDRFITDNESFRFLQDLIRIRKENDAFRRGELKVLRDATGGPGVFIYELYHQDESVFVMLNTSESEKWADNIPTGLEQGTLLKSFFSLSGEEIELTVDKEGNVNALLGAREGVILIPAEETGSVVPVSGTIKIDPMADHVISAENLTVSGMAEGFDRLGLIIDGDYSSILEVVPGGSGNWSAEIPLHNLSNGTHRITALGLLDTEIPSVADFIEFELELPAVLGASIKDIKGDDNGPEGKYNYPAHPSYQRQMDIELVKVYTTGTNLRVDVTMGQISRIWLPPNTFDHALINIFIDLPGREGVQALPFQNADMPDGGAWDYLVSTAGFGNAIYSSEGASATNTGKATGPAAMVSSDLDSRTITFMIASEALGNPLELRGSKIYITTWDGSPGNPRELKPEAENWAFSGGINSEPKIMDDTELIILE
;
A
#
# COMPACT_ATOMS: atom_id res chain seq x y z
N MET A 1 -36.29 -51.98 -36.74
CA MET A 1 -35.53 -50.71 -36.84
C MET A 1 -35.80 -49.87 -35.59
N LYS A 2 -35.05 -50.08 -34.52
CA LYS A 2 -34.95 -49.21 -33.34
C LYS A 2 -33.75 -49.69 -32.52
N THR A 3 -32.59 -49.05 -32.72
CA THR A 3 -31.45 -48.94 -31.78
C THR A 3 -30.33 -48.16 -32.49
N ASN A 4 -29.47 -47.49 -31.71
CA ASN A 4 -28.35 -46.61 -32.09
C ASN A 4 -28.67 -45.13 -32.29
N ARG A 5 -28.85 -44.40 -31.18
CA ARG A 5 -28.56 -42.95 -31.10
C ARG A 5 -28.15 -42.44 -29.71
N LEU A 6 -27.55 -43.29 -28.87
CA LEU A 6 -27.17 -42.93 -27.48
C LEU A 6 -25.68 -43.12 -27.14
N LEU A 7 -24.78 -43.24 -28.13
CA LEU A 7 -23.34 -43.44 -27.87
C LEU A 7 -22.42 -42.29 -28.33
N LEU A 8 -22.92 -41.27 -29.05
CA LEU A 8 -22.06 -40.21 -29.58
C LEU A 8 -21.87 -39.00 -28.65
N THR A 9 -22.76 -38.80 -27.67
CA THR A 9 -22.72 -37.63 -26.78
C THR A 9 -21.87 -37.86 -25.52
N LEU A 10 -21.49 -39.11 -25.21
CA LEU A 10 -20.65 -39.45 -24.05
C LEU A 10 -19.14 -39.45 -24.39
N MET A 11 -18.75 -39.56 -25.66
CA MET A 11 -17.35 -39.53 -26.08
C MET A 11 -16.77 -38.12 -26.26
N CYS A 12 -17.58 -37.11 -26.59
CA CYS A 12 -17.11 -35.72 -26.70
C CYS A 12 -16.87 -35.05 -25.34
N SER A 13 -17.64 -35.40 -24.30
CA SER A 13 -17.43 -34.87 -22.94
C SER A 13 -16.21 -35.47 -22.24
N LEU A 14 -15.91 -36.76 -22.47
CA LEU A 14 -14.68 -37.39 -21.99
C LEU A 14 -13.41 -36.90 -22.72
N ALA A 15 -13.52 -36.51 -24.00
CA ALA A 15 -12.39 -35.96 -24.75
C ALA A 15 -12.01 -34.54 -24.27
N LEU A 16 -12.99 -33.68 -23.95
CA LEU A 16 -12.74 -32.33 -23.41
C LEU A 16 -12.16 -32.35 -21.98
N PHE A 17 -12.63 -33.25 -21.10
CA PHE A 17 -12.04 -33.43 -19.76
C PHE A 17 -10.64 -34.06 -19.79
N SER A 18 -10.35 -34.95 -20.76
CA SER A 18 -9.01 -35.54 -20.88
C SER A 18 -7.99 -34.62 -21.55
N CYS A 19 -8.41 -33.66 -22.41
CA CYS A 19 -7.50 -32.65 -22.95
C CYS A 19 -7.10 -31.61 -21.90
N THR A 20 -8.05 -31.09 -21.11
CA THR A 20 -7.75 -30.07 -20.08
C THR A 20 -6.89 -30.63 -18.92
N SER A 21 -7.11 -31.89 -18.51
CA SER A 21 -6.25 -32.55 -17.51
C SER A 21 -4.83 -32.85 -18.04
N ARG A 22 -4.68 -33.12 -19.34
CA ARG A 22 -3.37 -33.33 -19.98
C ARG A 22 -2.58 -32.04 -20.16
N GLU A 23 -3.26 -30.92 -20.41
CA GLU A 23 -2.63 -29.59 -20.50
C GLU A 23 -2.15 -29.11 -19.12
N LYS A 24 -2.93 -29.31 -18.06
CA LYS A 24 -2.53 -28.96 -16.68
C LYS A 24 -1.37 -29.81 -16.15
N GLN A 25 -1.28 -31.09 -16.54
CA GLN A 25 -0.14 -31.96 -16.18
C GLN A 25 1.20 -31.51 -16.78
N LYS A 26 1.21 -30.62 -17.78
CA LYS A 26 2.45 -30.16 -18.42
C LYS A 26 3.33 -29.34 -17.48
N PHE A 27 2.71 -28.57 -16.58
CA PHE A 27 3.42 -27.65 -15.68
C PHE A 27 4.00 -28.37 -14.46
N ILE A 28 3.42 -29.50 -14.07
CA ILE A 28 3.84 -30.27 -12.90
C ILE A 28 5.08 -31.11 -13.27
N ALA A 29 6.12 -31.10 -12.43
CA ALA A 29 7.28 -31.96 -12.60
C ALA A 29 6.91 -33.43 -12.32
N SER A 30 7.33 -34.36 -13.17
CA SER A 30 7.31 -35.79 -12.85
C SER A 30 8.37 -36.12 -11.79
N GLN A 31 8.31 -37.30 -11.18
CA GLN A 31 9.28 -37.73 -10.15
C GLN A 31 10.74 -37.66 -10.64
N GLU A 32 11.02 -38.07 -11.88
CA GLU A 32 12.36 -37.94 -12.48
C GLU A 32 12.75 -36.47 -12.73
N GLU A 33 11.77 -35.60 -12.98
CA GLU A 33 12.00 -34.16 -13.18
C GLU A 33 12.23 -33.43 -11.84
N ILE A 34 11.70 -33.91 -10.72
CA ILE A 34 11.95 -33.29 -9.40
C ILE A 34 13.45 -33.25 -9.14
N GLU A 35 14.14 -34.39 -9.24
CA GLU A 35 15.59 -34.46 -9.01
C GLU A 35 16.39 -33.53 -9.94
N LYS A 36 15.91 -33.36 -11.18
CA LYS A 36 16.55 -32.51 -12.19
C LYS A 36 16.36 -31.02 -11.90
N TYR A 37 15.17 -30.62 -11.45
CA TYR A 37 14.77 -29.22 -11.33
C TYR A 37 14.80 -28.70 -9.90
N LEU A 38 15.09 -29.50 -8.89
CA LEU A 38 15.10 -29.04 -7.49
C LEU A 38 16.12 -27.92 -7.24
N HIS A 39 17.32 -28.04 -7.81
CA HIS A 39 18.38 -27.03 -7.67
C HIS A 39 18.75 -26.43 -9.02
N VAL A 40 18.15 -25.28 -9.33
CA VAL A 40 18.55 -24.39 -10.43
C VAL A 40 19.21 -23.13 -9.90
N PRO A 41 20.06 -22.43 -10.69
CA PRO A 41 20.53 -21.10 -10.33
C PRO A 41 19.37 -20.14 -10.11
N SER A 42 19.40 -19.37 -9.00
CA SER A 42 18.49 -18.24 -8.79
C SER A 42 18.68 -17.19 -9.91
N PRO A 43 17.64 -16.43 -10.27
CA PRO A 43 17.66 -15.51 -11.40
C PRO A 43 18.30 -14.16 -11.05
N GLU A 44 18.55 -13.35 -12.08
CA GLU A 44 18.63 -11.90 -11.91
C GLU A 44 17.23 -11.39 -11.52
N TRP A 45 17.14 -10.77 -10.34
CA TRP A 45 15.84 -10.50 -9.71
C TRP A 45 15.12 -9.30 -10.31
N GLU A 46 15.86 -8.36 -10.88
CA GLU A 46 15.37 -7.17 -11.58
C GLU A 46 14.52 -7.53 -12.81
N ASP A 47 14.66 -8.75 -13.32
CA ASP A 47 13.87 -9.29 -14.43
C ASP A 47 12.59 -9.99 -13.97
N GLN A 48 12.43 -10.17 -12.66
CA GLN A 48 11.36 -10.97 -12.11
C GLN A 48 10.12 -10.14 -11.78
N ILE A 49 8.97 -10.79 -11.90
CA ILE A 49 7.70 -10.32 -11.39
C ILE A 49 7.26 -11.31 -10.31
N ILE A 50 7.20 -10.84 -9.07
CA ILE A 50 6.92 -11.69 -7.92
C ILE A 50 5.42 -11.68 -7.63
N TYR A 51 4.84 -12.86 -7.45
CA TYR A 51 3.45 -13.03 -7.05
C TYR A 51 3.40 -13.55 -5.60
N PHE A 52 2.97 -12.69 -4.68
CA PHE A 52 2.94 -12.99 -3.24
C PHE A 52 1.64 -13.68 -2.83
N ILE A 53 1.77 -14.87 -2.27
CA ILE A 53 0.69 -15.79 -1.93
C ILE A 53 0.62 -16.01 -0.42
N VAL A 54 -0.57 -15.82 0.16
CA VAL A 54 -0.92 -16.40 1.46
C VAL A 54 -1.42 -17.82 1.21
N THR A 55 -0.62 -18.82 1.58
CA THR A 55 -0.81 -20.22 1.17
C THR A 55 -2.22 -20.74 1.49
N ASP A 56 -2.71 -20.56 2.72
CA ASP A 56 -4.05 -20.99 3.18
C ASP A 56 -5.22 -20.34 2.41
N ARG A 57 -4.97 -19.22 1.72
CA ARG A 57 -6.00 -18.42 1.06
C ARG A 57 -6.00 -18.55 -0.45
N PHE A 58 -5.04 -19.28 -1.04
CA PHE A 58 -4.89 -19.30 -2.48
C PHE A 58 -5.74 -20.38 -3.15
N MET A 59 -5.46 -21.66 -2.91
CA MET A 59 -6.21 -22.74 -3.52
C MET A 59 -6.15 -23.98 -2.64
N ASP A 60 -7.30 -24.54 -2.28
CA ASP A 60 -7.40 -25.86 -1.66
C ASP A 60 -7.20 -26.94 -2.74
N GLY A 61 -6.02 -27.54 -2.73
CA GLY A 61 -5.63 -28.59 -3.69
C GLY A 61 -5.82 -30.00 -3.16
N ASP A 62 -5.88 -30.18 -1.84
CA ASP A 62 -6.03 -31.46 -1.15
C ASP A 62 -6.79 -31.34 0.17
N THR A 63 -8.12 -31.27 0.06
CA THR A 63 -9.09 -31.36 1.17
C THR A 63 -8.83 -32.39 2.28
N THR A 64 -7.97 -33.41 2.06
CA THR A 64 -7.64 -34.40 3.09
C THR A 64 -6.69 -33.89 4.17
N ASN A 65 -6.02 -32.76 3.94
CA ASN A 65 -5.11 -32.11 4.89
C ASN A 65 -5.76 -30.95 5.67
N ASN A 66 -6.99 -30.54 5.32
CA ASN A 66 -7.64 -29.33 5.84
C ASN A 66 -7.94 -29.37 7.34
N ASP A 67 -8.43 -30.50 7.86
CA ASP A 67 -8.89 -30.64 9.25
C ASP A 67 -8.05 -31.70 9.96
N GLN A 68 -7.24 -31.26 10.92
CA GLN A 68 -6.40 -32.10 11.77
C GLN A 68 -7.13 -32.50 13.06
N GLY A 69 -8.39 -32.09 13.24
CA GLY A 69 -9.27 -32.52 14.32
C GLY A 69 -9.08 -31.79 15.65
N ALA A 70 -8.46 -30.61 15.65
CA ALA A 70 -8.29 -29.79 16.86
C ALA A 70 -9.29 -28.61 16.96
N GLY A 71 -10.15 -28.39 15.96
CA GLY A 71 -11.12 -27.28 15.91
C GLY A 71 -10.59 -25.99 15.24
N GLU A 72 -9.47 -26.11 14.53
CA GLU A 72 -8.70 -25.09 13.83
C GLU A 72 -9.21 -24.83 12.39
N TYR A 73 -9.96 -25.76 11.80
CA TYR A 73 -10.49 -25.63 10.46
C TYR A 73 -11.95 -25.14 10.47
N LYS A 74 -12.17 -23.93 9.93
CA LYS A 74 -13.51 -23.36 9.74
C LYS A 74 -13.54 -22.60 8.40
N PRO A 75 -13.88 -23.29 7.30
CA PRO A 75 -13.89 -22.67 5.99
C PRO A 75 -14.88 -21.50 5.95
N GLY A 76 -14.44 -20.39 5.37
CA GLY A 76 -15.20 -19.14 5.29
C GLY A 76 -14.92 -18.16 6.43
N ASP A 77 -14.28 -18.59 7.51
CA ASP A 77 -13.87 -17.74 8.63
C ASP A 77 -12.40 -17.34 8.48
N GLY A 78 -12.13 -16.04 8.38
CA GLY A 78 -10.79 -15.50 8.17
C GLY A 78 -9.84 -15.68 9.37
N GLY A 79 -10.35 -16.03 10.55
CA GLY A 79 -9.53 -16.35 11.73
C GLY A 79 -9.05 -17.81 11.79
N TYR A 80 -9.57 -18.68 10.93
CA TYR A 80 -9.35 -20.12 10.95
C TYR A 80 -8.65 -20.61 9.67
N TRP A 81 -8.19 -21.86 9.67
CA TRP A 81 -7.72 -22.51 8.46
C TRP A 81 -8.88 -22.65 7.46
N ASN A 82 -8.59 -22.37 6.19
CA ASN A 82 -9.54 -22.41 5.08
C ASN A 82 -9.22 -23.49 4.04
N GLY A 83 -7.98 -24.00 4.01
CA GLY A 83 -7.60 -25.21 3.27
C GLY A 83 -6.62 -25.00 2.11
N GLY A 84 -6.11 -23.78 1.88
CA GLY A 84 -5.14 -23.55 0.82
C GLY A 84 -3.78 -24.22 1.09
N ASP A 85 -3.19 -24.85 0.07
CA ASP A 85 -2.02 -25.72 0.26
C ASP A 85 -1.03 -25.74 -0.93
N PHE A 86 0.09 -26.46 -0.81
CA PHE A 86 1.12 -26.53 -1.87
C PHE A 86 0.63 -27.22 -3.14
N ARG A 87 -0.29 -28.18 -3.02
CA ARG A 87 -0.87 -28.85 -4.18
C ARG A 87 -1.75 -27.88 -4.96
N GLY A 88 -2.51 -27.03 -4.28
CA GLY A 88 -3.33 -25.99 -4.85
C GLY A 88 -2.48 -24.95 -5.58
N ILE A 89 -1.39 -24.48 -4.97
CA ILE A 89 -0.44 -23.60 -5.66
C ILE A 89 0.14 -24.29 -6.90
N THR A 90 0.58 -25.55 -6.78
CA THR A 90 1.11 -26.33 -7.90
C THR A 90 0.10 -26.48 -9.05
N GLN A 91 -1.18 -26.67 -8.73
CA GLN A 91 -2.28 -26.75 -9.70
C GLN A 91 -2.59 -25.43 -10.42
N LYS A 92 -2.07 -24.31 -9.92
CA LYS A 92 -2.33 -22.94 -10.41
C LYS A 92 -1.07 -22.25 -10.96
N ILE A 93 0.03 -22.97 -11.13
CA ILE A 93 1.24 -22.45 -11.78
C ILE A 93 0.91 -21.95 -13.20
N ASP A 94 0.01 -22.64 -13.91
CA ASP A 94 -0.46 -22.22 -15.24
C ASP A 94 -1.12 -20.83 -15.20
N TYR A 95 -2.02 -20.60 -14.25
CA TYR A 95 -2.68 -19.30 -14.04
C TYR A 95 -1.67 -18.18 -13.73
N ILE A 96 -0.75 -18.42 -12.80
CA ILE A 96 0.26 -17.42 -12.40
C ILE A 96 1.21 -17.10 -13.57
N LYS A 97 1.60 -18.12 -14.34
CA LYS A 97 2.44 -17.96 -15.52
C LYS A 97 1.69 -17.30 -16.68
N GLU A 98 0.39 -17.58 -16.83
CA GLU A 98 -0.47 -16.92 -17.81
C GLU A 98 -0.56 -15.42 -17.51
N LEU A 99 -0.71 -15.01 -16.25
CA LEU A 99 -0.62 -13.60 -15.84
C LEU A 99 0.73 -12.95 -16.23
N GLY A 100 1.79 -13.77 -16.30
CA GLY A 100 3.13 -13.34 -16.67
C GLY A 100 4.08 -13.22 -15.49
N ALA A 101 3.67 -13.59 -14.28
CA ALA A 101 4.57 -13.62 -13.14
C ALA A 101 5.67 -14.70 -13.32
N THR A 102 6.85 -14.44 -12.78
CA THR A 102 8.04 -15.30 -12.96
C THR A 102 8.62 -15.78 -11.64
N GLY A 103 8.11 -15.32 -10.51
CA GLY A 103 8.43 -15.87 -9.20
C GLY A 103 7.20 -15.86 -8.31
N ILE A 104 7.18 -16.73 -7.32
CA ILE A 104 6.21 -16.67 -6.23
C ILE A 104 6.94 -16.44 -4.92
N TRP A 105 6.31 -15.65 -4.04
CA TRP A 105 6.65 -15.58 -2.62
C TRP A 105 5.50 -16.22 -1.87
N ILE A 106 5.79 -17.16 -0.97
CA ILE A 106 4.78 -17.80 -0.11
C ILE A 106 5.03 -17.46 1.37
N THR A 107 3.95 -17.37 2.14
CA THR A 107 4.00 -17.31 3.63
C THR A 107 4.77 -18.49 4.23
N PRO A 108 5.21 -18.43 5.50
CA PRO A 108 6.14 -19.43 6.01
C PRO A 108 5.53 -20.85 5.95
N PRO A 109 6.25 -21.84 5.39
CA PRO A 109 5.73 -23.19 5.17
C PRO A 109 5.84 -24.10 6.41
N VAL A 110 6.49 -23.59 7.45
CA VAL A 110 6.93 -24.37 8.61
C VAL A 110 5.76 -24.77 9.49
N ALA A 111 5.89 -25.82 10.31
CA ALA A 111 4.84 -26.25 11.22
C ALA A 111 4.49 -25.15 12.24
N ASN A 112 3.20 -24.91 12.46
CA ASN A 112 2.68 -23.86 13.33
C ASN A 112 2.01 -24.39 14.59
N GLN A 113 1.80 -23.48 15.54
CA GLN A 113 0.75 -23.57 16.53
C GLN A 113 -0.61 -23.38 15.84
N TRP A 114 -1.48 -24.37 15.91
CA TRP A 114 -2.73 -24.32 15.16
C TRP A 114 -3.79 -23.41 15.77
N ILE A 115 -3.89 -23.36 17.10
CA ILE A 115 -4.91 -22.58 17.80
C ILE A 115 -4.21 -21.67 18.80
N ASN A 116 -4.58 -20.39 18.77
CA ASN A 116 -4.12 -19.47 19.80
C ASN A 116 -4.93 -19.70 21.10
N PRO A 117 -4.27 -19.93 22.24
CA PRO A 117 -4.94 -20.22 23.51
C PRO A 117 -5.55 -18.97 24.17
N GLN A 118 -5.15 -17.78 23.74
CA GLN A 118 -5.56 -16.49 24.30
C GLN A 118 -6.50 -15.70 23.35
N LYS A 119 -6.72 -16.17 22.10
CA LYS A 119 -7.47 -15.46 21.03
C LYS A 119 -8.35 -16.43 20.22
N SER A 120 -9.38 -15.92 19.54
CA SER A 120 -10.30 -16.72 18.73
C SER A 120 -9.79 -17.09 17.32
N GLY A 121 -8.46 -17.17 17.11
CA GLY A 121 -7.83 -17.36 15.80
C GLY A 121 -6.80 -18.51 15.76
N THR A 122 -6.24 -18.75 14.58
CA THR A 122 -5.37 -19.89 14.24
C THR A 122 -4.09 -19.48 13.56
N GLY A 123 -3.08 -20.35 13.56
CA GLY A 123 -1.78 -20.11 12.91
C GLY A 123 -1.79 -20.23 11.38
N ASN A 124 -2.94 -20.03 10.72
CA ASN A 124 -3.12 -20.29 9.29
C ASN A 124 -2.33 -19.37 8.34
N HIS A 125 -1.82 -18.28 8.87
CA HIS A 125 -0.93 -17.35 8.17
C HIS A 125 0.54 -17.81 8.15
N GLY A 126 0.92 -18.83 8.91
CA GLY A 126 2.27 -19.42 8.89
C GLY A 126 3.30 -18.78 9.84
N TYR A 127 2.93 -17.77 10.62
CA TYR A 127 3.88 -16.99 11.44
C TYR A 127 4.00 -17.46 12.90
N TRP A 128 3.38 -18.57 13.27
CA TRP A 128 3.38 -19.08 14.65
C TRP A 128 4.12 -20.41 14.74
N ALA A 129 5.40 -20.41 14.35
CA ALA A 129 6.18 -21.64 14.24
C ALA A 129 6.16 -22.47 15.54
N SER A 130 5.99 -23.78 15.40
CA SER A 130 6.19 -24.82 16.42
C SER A 130 7.43 -25.68 16.12
N SER A 131 7.84 -25.72 14.85
CA SER A 131 9.10 -26.29 14.34
C SER A 131 9.47 -25.55 13.06
N PHE A 132 10.74 -25.20 12.88
CA PHE A 132 11.26 -24.50 11.70
C PHE A 132 11.72 -25.43 10.57
N ILE A 133 11.77 -26.75 10.80
CA ILE A 133 12.24 -27.75 9.81
C ILE A 133 11.14 -28.68 9.31
N ASP A 134 9.99 -28.70 9.98
CA ASP A 134 8.84 -29.49 9.56
C ASP A 134 7.89 -28.63 8.74
N VAL A 135 7.24 -29.22 7.72
CA VAL A 135 6.15 -28.58 6.98
C VAL A 135 4.87 -28.60 7.82
N ASP A 136 4.07 -27.52 7.79
CA ASP A 136 2.74 -27.57 8.41
C ASP A 136 1.84 -28.58 7.70
N LYS A 137 1.18 -29.43 8.49
CA LYS A 137 0.35 -30.51 7.97
C LYS A 137 -0.82 -30.01 7.11
N HIS A 138 -1.29 -28.79 7.33
CA HIS A 138 -2.34 -28.18 6.50
C HIS A 138 -1.84 -27.78 5.10
N TYR A 139 -0.54 -27.51 4.94
CA TYR A 139 0.02 -27.17 3.63
C TYR A 139 0.45 -28.39 2.81
N GLY A 140 0.64 -29.54 3.48
CA GLY A 140 0.96 -30.82 2.87
C GLY A 140 2.20 -31.48 3.46
N SER A 141 2.92 -32.23 2.63
CA SER A 141 4.17 -32.90 3.00
C SER A 141 5.40 -32.17 2.46
N LEU A 142 6.58 -32.55 2.95
CA LEU A 142 7.86 -32.11 2.37
C LEU A 142 7.97 -32.46 0.88
N ASP A 143 7.45 -33.62 0.46
CA ASP A 143 7.45 -34.02 -0.94
C ASP A 143 6.53 -33.12 -1.80
N ASP A 144 5.39 -32.67 -1.26
CA ASP A 144 4.52 -31.70 -1.95
C ASP A 144 5.23 -30.36 -2.12
N TYR A 145 6.05 -29.95 -1.14
CA TYR A 145 6.82 -28.72 -1.24
C TYR A 145 7.98 -28.82 -2.26
N LYS A 146 8.70 -29.95 -2.28
CA LYS A 146 9.69 -30.26 -3.32
C LYS A 146 9.06 -30.29 -4.72
N GLN A 147 7.86 -30.87 -4.82
CA GLN A 147 7.08 -30.91 -6.05
C GLN A 147 6.70 -29.51 -6.53
N LEU A 148 6.27 -28.62 -5.62
CA LEU A 148 5.99 -27.22 -5.93
C LEU A 148 7.25 -26.53 -6.49
N SER A 149 8.36 -26.56 -5.75
CA SER A 149 9.61 -25.92 -6.16
C SER A 149 10.12 -26.42 -7.52
N ALA A 150 10.21 -27.74 -7.71
CA ALA A 150 10.65 -28.30 -8.98
C ALA A 150 9.70 -27.99 -10.14
N SER A 151 8.39 -27.89 -9.88
CA SER A 151 7.41 -27.50 -10.90
C SER A 151 7.55 -26.04 -11.29
N LEU A 152 7.87 -25.14 -10.35
CA LEU A 152 8.19 -23.74 -10.64
C LEU A 152 9.45 -23.66 -11.51
N HIS A 153 10.55 -24.29 -11.08
CA HIS A 153 11.82 -24.24 -11.83
C HIS A 153 11.72 -24.86 -13.22
N LYS A 154 10.95 -25.94 -13.40
CA LYS A 154 10.65 -26.53 -14.71
C LYS A 154 10.00 -25.52 -15.68
N ASN A 155 9.34 -24.52 -15.13
CA ASN A 155 8.63 -23.47 -15.85
C ASN A 155 9.37 -22.13 -15.85
N ASP A 156 10.66 -22.10 -15.52
CA ASP A 156 11.46 -20.88 -15.39
C ASP A 156 10.85 -19.89 -14.39
N MET A 157 10.30 -20.43 -13.29
CA MET A 157 9.77 -19.67 -12.17
C MET A 157 10.49 -20.01 -10.87
N TYR A 158 10.51 -19.06 -9.95
CA TYR A 158 11.33 -19.12 -8.73
C TYR A 158 10.50 -19.03 -7.46
N LEU A 159 11.02 -19.58 -6.37
CA LEU A 159 10.33 -19.73 -5.09
C LEU A 159 11.04 -18.95 -3.99
N ILE A 160 10.40 -17.89 -3.50
CA ILE A 160 10.78 -17.17 -2.29
C ILE A 160 9.96 -17.70 -1.12
N GLN A 161 10.65 -18.03 -0.03
CA GLN A 161 10.03 -18.46 1.21
C GLN A 161 10.08 -17.35 2.26
N ASP A 162 8.97 -17.15 2.97
CA ASP A 162 8.97 -16.32 4.17
C ASP A 162 9.63 -17.02 5.36
N VAL A 163 10.33 -16.25 6.18
CA VAL A 163 11.22 -16.72 7.26
C VAL A 163 11.00 -15.89 8.51
N VAL A 164 10.73 -16.58 9.63
CA VAL A 164 10.51 -15.98 10.95
C VAL A 164 11.64 -16.39 11.88
N VAL A 165 12.47 -15.42 12.28
CA VAL A 165 13.60 -15.68 13.18
C VAL A 165 13.41 -15.06 14.57
N ASN A 166 12.40 -14.19 14.71
CA ASN A 166 12.17 -13.44 15.94
C ASN A 166 11.49 -14.28 17.02
N HIS A 167 10.48 -15.07 16.65
CA HIS A 167 9.57 -15.68 17.62
C HIS A 167 9.07 -17.04 17.17
N LEU A 168 8.43 -17.75 18.11
CA LEU A 168 7.54 -18.88 17.85
C LEU A 168 6.07 -18.45 17.99
N GLY A 169 5.14 -19.41 17.95
CA GLY A 169 3.78 -19.21 18.43
C GLY A 169 3.69 -18.77 19.92
N ASP A 170 2.47 -18.54 20.38
CA ASP A 170 2.12 -18.16 21.76
C ASP A 170 1.98 -19.43 22.62
N PHE A 171 3.09 -19.93 23.17
CA PHE A 171 3.09 -21.18 23.97
C PHE A 171 3.13 -20.94 25.48
N TYR A 172 3.39 -19.72 25.94
CA TYR A 172 3.27 -19.34 27.35
C TYR A 172 2.63 -17.97 27.58
N THR A 173 2.21 -17.70 28.82
CA THR A 173 1.68 -16.40 29.24
C THR A 173 2.05 -16.08 30.70
N TYR A 174 1.79 -14.84 31.11
CA TYR A 174 1.83 -14.40 32.50
C TYR A 174 0.41 -14.13 33.02
N THR A 175 -0.05 -14.89 34.01
CA THR A 175 -1.42 -14.77 34.57
C THR A 175 -1.59 -13.63 35.58
N GLY A 176 -0.55 -12.83 35.78
CA GLY A 176 -0.47 -11.77 36.79
C GLY A 176 0.69 -10.83 36.46
N PRO A 177 0.99 -9.86 37.34
CA PRO A 177 2.07 -8.91 37.11
C PRO A 177 3.41 -9.61 36.85
N TYR A 178 4.13 -9.15 35.82
CA TYR A 178 5.47 -9.63 35.50
C TYR A 178 6.49 -9.12 36.53
N ASN A 179 7.31 -10.02 37.08
CA ASN A 179 8.42 -9.69 37.97
C ASN A 179 9.76 -9.94 37.26
N PRO A 180 10.51 -8.90 36.84
CA PRO A 180 11.79 -9.08 36.15
C PRO A 180 12.89 -9.71 37.03
N ASN A 181 12.71 -9.77 38.35
CA ASN A 181 13.66 -10.43 39.27
C ASN A 181 13.33 -11.92 39.48
N ASP A 182 12.13 -12.36 39.10
CA ASP A 182 11.69 -13.75 39.17
C ASP A 182 10.70 -14.01 38.03
N VAL A 183 11.24 -14.37 36.87
CA VAL A 183 10.46 -14.64 35.65
C VAL A 183 9.52 -15.84 35.77
N THR A 184 9.62 -16.63 36.85
CA THR A 184 8.72 -17.77 37.12
C THR A 184 7.42 -17.32 37.79
N GLU A 185 7.42 -16.13 38.41
CA GLU A 185 6.25 -15.59 39.07
C GLU A 185 5.15 -15.32 38.05
N ASN A 186 3.97 -15.91 38.27
CA ASN A 186 2.81 -15.86 37.38
C ASN A 186 3.01 -16.47 35.98
N PHE A 187 4.14 -17.12 35.71
CA PHE A 187 4.38 -17.77 34.42
C PHE A 187 3.55 -19.05 34.27
N LYS A 188 2.94 -19.23 33.10
CA LYS A 188 2.15 -20.41 32.78
C LYS A 188 2.35 -20.81 31.32
N VAL A 189 2.72 -22.07 31.09
CA VAL A 189 2.68 -22.69 29.77
C VAL A 189 1.23 -22.97 29.38
N HIS A 190 0.88 -22.70 28.12
CA HIS A 190 -0.44 -22.99 27.58
C HIS A 190 -0.68 -24.48 27.37
N ASP A 191 -1.94 -24.90 27.51
CA ASP A 191 -2.37 -26.28 27.27
C ASP A 191 -2.58 -26.54 25.77
N VAL A 192 -1.50 -26.42 25.01
CA VAL A 192 -1.41 -26.66 23.57
C VAL A 192 -0.17 -27.53 23.30
N PRO A 193 -0.13 -28.28 22.18
CA PRO A 193 1.09 -29.01 21.79
C PRO A 193 2.30 -28.09 21.75
N GLN A 194 3.32 -28.39 22.55
CA GLN A 194 4.51 -27.56 22.71
C GLN A 194 5.53 -27.80 21.58
N PRO A 195 6.42 -26.84 21.30
CA PRO A 195 7.53 -27.02 20.36
C PRO A 195 8.40 -28.22 20.74
N THR A 196 8.84 -28.98 19.74
CA THR A 196 9.66 -30.20 19.96
C THR A 196 11.05 -30.12 19.35
N GLN A 197 11.31 -29.15 18.48
CA GLN A 197 12.62 -28.97 17.86
C GLN A 197 13.63 -28.44 18.89
N TYR A 198 14.81 -29.03 18.98
CA TYR A 198 15.92 -28.48 19.76
C TYR A 198 16.50 -27.22 19.07
N PRO A 199 16.78 -26.12 19.79
CA PRO A 199 16.66 -25.93 21.24
C PRO A 199 15.31 -25.32 21.65
N PHE A 200 14.41 -25.07 20.70
CA PHE A 200 13.15 -24.37 20.87
C PHE A 200 12.15 -25.08 21.79
N MET A 201 12.33 -26.38 22.05
CA MET A 201 11.61 -27.12 23.09
C MET A 201 11.85 -26.60 24.52
N HIS A 202 12.91 -25.81 24.74
CA HIS A 202 13.26 -25.25 26.05
C HIS A 202 12.50 -23.94 26.32
N ASN A 203 11.17 -24.01 26.36
CA ASN A 203 10.26 -22.86 26.42
C ASN A 203 9.41 -22.82 27.71
N ASP A 204 9.89 -23.40 28.81
CA ASP A 204 9.21 -23.34 30.10
C ASP A 204 10.05 -22.59 31.15
N ALA A 205 9.66 -21.36 31.47
CA ALA A 205 10.36 -20.58 32.48
C ALA A 205 10.32 -21.23 33.88
N ASN A 206 9.42 -22.17 34.17
CA ASN A 206 9.45 -22.91 35.44
C ASN A 206 10.58 -23.95 35.47
N ASN A 207 11.06 -24.42 34.31
CA ASN A 207 12.17 -25.35 34.22
C ASN A 207 13.52 -24.61 34.42
N PRO A 208 14.32 -24.96 35.44
CA PRO A 208 15.64 -24.34 35.66
C PRO A 208 16.60 -24.50 34.48
N GLU A 209 16.54 -25.62 33.76
CA GLU A 209 17.40 -25.88 32.60
C GLU A 209 17.10 -24.91 31.46
N ASP A 210 15.82 -24.69 31.15
CA ASP A 210 15.39 -23.78 30.09
C ASP A 210 15.81 -22.34 30.38
N ARG A 211 15.70 -21.90 31.64
CA ARG A 211 16.21 -20.59 32.07
C ARG A 211 17.73 -20.48 31.95
N GLU A 212 18.47 -21.55 32.24
CA GLU A 212 19.93 -21.57 32.09
C GLU A 212 20.36 -21.54 30.61
N MET A 213 19.61 -22.25 29.74
CA MET A 213 19.86 -22.25 28.31
C MET A 213 19.56 -20.89 27.65
N ALA A 214 18.63 -20.11 28.22
CA ALA A 214 18.29 -18.76 27.78
C ALA A 214 18.00 -18.70 26.28
N ILE A 215 17.17 -19.64 25.79
CA ILE A 215 16.73 -19.73 24.39
C ILE A 215 15.70 -18.65 24.07
N PHE A 216 14.88 -18.26 25.04
CA PHE A 216 13.84 -17.25 24.93
C PHE A 216 14.08 -16.10 25.89
N HIS A 217 13.56 -14.92 25.54
CA HIS A 217 13.34 -13.86 26.49
C HIS A 217 12.01 -14.10 27.21
N PHE A 218 12.04 -14.79 28.37
CA PHE A 218 10.85 -15.03 29.19
C PHE A 218 10.31 -13.72 29.79
N THR A 219 9.44 -13.07 29.02
CA THR A 219 8.95 -11.71 29.20
C THR A 219 7.52 -11.60 28.69
N PRO A 220 6.74 -10.59 29.10
CA PRO A 220 5.40 -10.35 28.57
C PRO A 220 5.44 -9.53 27.27
N ASN A 221 4.28 -9.40 26.62
CA ASN A 221 4.08 -8.52 25.47
C ASN A 221 4.34 -7.04 25.81
N PHE A 222 5.19 -6.37 25.03
CA PHE A 222 5.43 -4.94 25.21
C PHE A 222 4.37 -4.10 24.50
N GLN A 223 4.05 -2.95 25.10
CA GLN A 223 2.94 -2.08 24.64
C GLN A 223 3.39 -0.80 23.95
N ASP A 224 4.61 -0.34 24.25
CA ASP A 224 5.17 0.88 23.69
C ASP A 224 6.08 0.53 22.51
N HIS A 225 5.58 0.66 21.29
CA HIS A 225 6.37 0.40 20.08
C HIS A 225 7.40 1.51 19.76
N SER A 226 7.60 2.49 20.65
CA SER A 226 8.77 3.37 20.60
C SER A 226 9.97 2.84 21.42
N ASP A 227 9.76 1.86 22.33
CA ASP A 227 10.80 1.31 23.19
C ASP A 227 11.70 0.30 22.43
N THR A 228 12.85 0.79 21.96
CA THR A 228 13.80 -0.01 21.18
C THR A 228 14.48 -1.15 21.96
N ILE A 229 14.48 -1.12 23.30
CA ILE A 229 15.05 -2.19 24.10
C ILE A 229 14.04 -3.32 24.19
N LYS A 230 12.79 -3.00 24.57
CA LYS A 230 11.72 -4.01 24.65
C LYS A 230 11.44 -4.65 23.30
N LYS A 231 11.51 -3.90 22.20
CA LYS A 231 11.40 -4.46 20.84
C LYS A 231 12.29 -5.67 20.54
N ARG A 232 13.41 -5.84 21.26
CA ARG A 232 14.41 -6.89 21.00
C ARG A 232 14.54 -7.91 22.14
N MET A 233 13.77 -7.71 23.21
CA MET A 233 13.92 -8.47 24.44
C MET A 233 12.58 -8.82 25.09
N TYR A 234 11.46 -8.41 24.49
CA TYR A 234 10.11 -8.64 24.97
C TYR A 234 9.26 -9.23 23.85
N GLN A 235 8.26 -10.03 24.22
CA GLN A 235 7.29 -10.57 23.26
C GLN A 235 6.64 -9.45 22.43
N PHE A 236 6.45 -9.71 21.15
CA PHE A 236 5.64 -8.90 20.26
C PHE A 236 4.35 -9.64 19.95
N ALA A 237 3.19 -9.02 20.20
CA ALA A 237 1.87 -9.61 19.98
C ALA A 237 1.62 -10.94 20.74
N ASP A 238 2.23 -11.06 21.92
CA ASP A 238 2.20 -12.25 22.81
C ASP A 238 2.97 -13.47 22.26
N LEU A 239 3.79 -13.28 21.23
CA LEU A 239 4.58 -14.35 20.60
C LEU A 239 5.89 -14.60 21.34
N ASP A 240 6.26 -15.86 21.50
CA ASP A 240 7.41 -16.27 22.33
C ASP A 240 8.73 -15.83 21.69
N ASP A 241 9.35 -14.81 22.27
CA ASP A 241 10.50 -14.09 21.72
C ASP A 241 11.79 -14.88 21.89
N LEU A 242 12.44 -15.20 20.77
CA LEU A 242 13.70 -15.92 20.74
C LEU A 242 14.85 -15.00 21.14
N ASN A 243 15.74 -15.50 21.99
CA ASN A 243 17.02 -14.84 22.27
C ASN A 243 17.97 -15.06 21.10
N THR A 244 17.83 -14.26 20.05
CA THR A 244 18.65 -14.28 18.83
C THR A 244 20.12 -13.94 19.08
N ALA A 245 20.49 -13.41 20.25
CA ALA A 245 21.89 -13.23 20.64
C ALA A 245 22.55 -14.55 21.10
N ASN A 246 21.77 -15.57 21.43
CA ASN A 246 22.27 -16.88 21.87
C ASN A 246 22.95 -17.64 20.72
N PRO A 247 24.22 -18.06 20.86
CA PRO A 247 24.93 -18.78 19.79
C PRO A 247 24.28 -20.09 19.34
N VAL A 248 23.60 -20.81 20.26
CA VAL A 248 22.89 -22.06 19.93
C VAL A 248 21.67 -21.75 19.06
N VAL A 249 20.91 -20.71 19.41
CA VAL A 249 19.75 -20.24 18.62
C VAL A 249 20.20 -19.85 17.21
N ARG A 250 21.23 -19.00 17.08
CA ARG A 250 21.75 -18.58 15.77
C ARG A 250 22.18 -19.75 14.90
N LYS A 251 22.92 -20.70 15.49
CA LYS A 251 23.40 -21.89 14.78
C LYS A 251 22.24 -22.74 14.27
N VAL A 252 21.25 -23.01 15.13
CA VAL A 252 20.12 -23.86 14.77
C VAL A 252 19.17 -23.17 13.79
N LEU A 253 18.94 -21.86 13.91
CA LEU A 253 18.18 -21.11 12.91
C LEU A 253 18.85 -21.19 11.53
N ARG A 254 20.18 -20.98 11.43
CA ARG A 254 20.90 -21.16 10.16
C ARG A 254 20.75 -22.58 9.61
N SER A 255 20.98 -23.60 10.42
CA SER A 255 20.79 -25.00 9.99
C SER A 255 19.35 -25.28 9.54
N SER A 256 18.36 -24.71 10.22
CA SER A 256 16.93 -24.90 9.90
C SER A 256 16.56 -24.23 8.58
N TYR A 257 17.09 -23.05 8.28
CA TYR A 257 16.79 -22.40 7.01
C TYR A 257 17.64 -22.92 5.84
N ASN A 258 18.87 -23.35 6.10
CA ASN A 258 19.67 -24.11 5.12
C ASN A 258 19.00 -25.44 4.74
N HIS A 259 18.22 -26.06 5.64
CA HIS A 259 17.42 -27.24 5.31
C HIS A 259 16.48 -26.98 4.12
N TRP A 260 15.77 -25.84 4.09
CA TRP A 260 14.86 -25.52 2.98
C TRP A 260 15.59 -25.27 1.65
N ILE A 261 16.77 -24.63 1.70
CA ILE A 261 17.63 -24.47 0.51
C ILE A 261 18.09 -25.83 -0.01
N GLY A 262 18.49 -26.74 0.90
CA GLY A 262 19.05 -28.03 0.57
C GLY A 262 18.03 -29.09 0.17
N GLU A 263 16.86 -29.12 0.81
CA GLU A 263 15.84 -30.14 0.58
C GLU A 263 14.80 -29.72 -0.43
N VAL A 264 14.44 -28.44 -0.48
CA VAL A 264 13.37 -27.93 -1.35
C VAL A 264 13.93 -27.13 -2.51
N GLY A 265 15.06 -26.45 -2.32
CA GLY A 265 15.68 -25.67 -3.38
C GLY A 265 15.05 -24.30 -3.59
N VAL A 266 14.53 -23.67 -2.53
CA VAL A 266 14.09 -22.27 -2.54
C VAL A 266 15.16 -21.32 -3.09
N ASP A 267 14.75 -20.21 -3.69
CA ASP A 267 15.60 -19.25 -4.40
C ASP A 267 15.88 -17.97 -3.64
N GLY A 268 15.10 -17.70 -2.60
CA GLY A 268 15.27 -16.52 -1.76
C GLY A 268 14.47 -16.61 -0.46
N PHE A 269 14.79 -15.71 0.46
CA PHE A 269 14.10 -15.54 1.74
C PHE A 269 13.60 -14.11 1.93
N ARG A 270 12.32 -14.01 2.31
CA ARG A 270 11.75 -12.81 2.92
C ARG A 270 11.82 -12.96 4.44
N PHE A 271 12.33 -11.97 5.15
CA PHE A 271 12.46 -11.99 6.60
C PHE A 271 11.34 -11.19 7.27
N ASP A 272 10.60 -11.86 8.14
CA ASP A 272 9.60 -11.27 9.02
C ASP A 272 10.24 -10.38 10.09
N THR A 273 9.57 -9.26 10.37
CA THR A 273 9.84 -8.33 11.47
C THR A 273 11.33 -8.05 11.81
N PRO A 274 12.23 -7.72 10.85
CA PRO A 274 13.65 -7.60 11.17
C PRO A 274 14.00 -6.49 12.16
N HIS A 275 13.09 -5.54 12.32
CA HIS A 275 13.19 -4.45 13.28
C HIS A 275 13.08 -4.87 14.75
N MET A 276 12.66 -6.11 15.00
CA MET A 276 12.63 -6.74 16.33
C MET A 276 13.91 -7.50 16.66
N VAL A 277 14.76 -7.77 15.67
CA VAL A 277 16.00 -8.55 15.83
C VAL A 277 17.23 -7.63 15.74
N GLU A 278 18.29 -7.94 16.48
CA GLU A 278 19.51 -7.14 16.50
C GLU A 278 20.34 -7.27 15.20
N HIS A 279 20.95 -6.18 14.74
CA HIS A 279 21.80 -6.13 13.53
C HIS A 279 22.90 -7.20 13.46
N GLU A 280 23.49 -7.57 14.61
CA GLU A 280 24.51 -8.63 14.67
C GLU A 280 23.96 -9.99 14.20
N PHE A 281 22.68 -10.28 14.47
CA PHE A 281 22.04 -11.50 14.01
C PHE A 281 22.00 -11.54 12.49
N TRP A 282 21.60 -10.46 11.82
CA TRP A 282 21.43 -10.45 10.36
C TRP A 282 22.74 -10.73 9.62
N HIS A 283 23.83 -10.08 10.05
CA HIS A 283 25.15 -10.38 9.51
C HIS A 283 25.52 -11.85 9.77
N ASN A 284 25.31 -12.35 11.00
CA ASN A 284 25.67 -13.72 11.34
C ASN A 284 24.81 -14.77 10.60
N PHE A 285 23.52 -14.54 10.46
CA PHE A 285 22.57 -15.45 9.84
C PHE A 285 22.86 -15.62 8.35
N ILE A 286 23.16 -14.52 7.67
CA ILE A 286 23.35 -14.51 6.21
C ILE A 286 24.81 -14.84 5.83
N HIS A 287 25.78 -14.30 6.56
CA HIS A 287 27.21 -14.25 6.17
C HIS A 287 28.16 -15.09 7.04
N SER A 288 27.67 -15.94 7.95
CA SER A 288 28.55 -16.72 8.81
C SER A 288 29.44 -17.70 8.04
N GLU A 289 30.72 -17.76 8.43
CA GLU A 289 31.70 -18.72 7.94
C GLU A 289 31.77 -20.02 8.76
N ASP A 290 30.82 -20.26 9.66
CA ASP A 290 30.75 -21.47 10.47
C ASP A 290 30.71 -22.72 9.57
N ALA A 291 31.56 -23.70 9.87
CA ALA A 291 31.71 -24.89 9.04
C ALA A 291 30.58 -25.92 9.23
N GLU A 292 29.91 -25.92 10.38
CA GLU A 292 28.83 -26.86 10.72
C GLU A 292 27.45 -26.25 10.41
N ALA A 293 27.32 -24.93 10.46
CA ALA A 293 26.11 -24.20 10.11
C ALA A 293 26.48 -22.90 9.38
N PRO A 294 26.86 -22.95 8.09
CA PRO A 294 27.24 -21.77 7.32
C PRO A 294 26.07 -20.78 7.21
N GLY A 295 26.41 -19.52 6.93
CA GLY A 295 25.44 -18.49 6.58
C GLY A 295 24.62 -18.86 5.34
N VAL A 296 23.41 -18.31 5.26
CA VAL A 296 22.46 -18.56 4.17
C VAL A 296 23.09 -18.35 2.80
N GLU A 297 23.83 -17.25 2.59
CA GLU A 297 24.41 -16.92 1.28
C GLU A 297 25.43 -17.98 0.85
N LYS A 298 26.35 -18.34 1.76
CA LYS A 298 27.37 -19.35 1.50
C LYS A 298 26.75 -20.70 1.19
N PHE A 299 25.78 -21.14 1.99
CA PHE A 299 25.10 -22.41 1.76
C PHE A 299 24.33 -22.42 0.44
N ALA A 300 23.67 -21.31 0.09
CA ALA A 300 22.97 -21.16 -1.18
C ALA A 300 23.93 -21.30 -2.38
N ILE A 301 25.07 -20.63 -2.34
CA ILE A 301 26.13 -20.74 -3.37
C ILE A 301 26.63 -22.18 -3.48
N GLU A 302 26.88 -22.87 -2.36
CA GLU A 302 27.28 -24.29 -2.33
C GLU A 302 26.22 -25.21 -2.96
N LYS A 303 24.94 -24.82 -2.91
CA LYS A 303 23.82 -25.50 -3.56
C LYS A 303 23.55 -25.04 -5.00
N GLY A 304 24.40 -24.17 -5.55
CA GLY A 304 24.31 -23.69 -6.93
C GLY A 304 23.36 -22.51 -7.15
N LYS A 305 22.89 -21.86 -6.08
CA LYS A 305 22.06 -20.64 -6.14
C LYS A 305 22.98 -19.43 -6.33
N GLN A 306 23.04 -18.89 -7.55
CA GLN A 306 23.97 -17.80 -7.90
C GLN A 306 23.55 -16.43 -7.35
N HIS A 307 22.25 -16.15 -7.36
CA HIS A 307 21.67 -14.88 -6.92
C HIS A 307 20.62 -15.14 -5.83
N PHE A 308 20.97 -15.81 -4.73
CA PHE A 308 19.98 -16.08 -3.68
C PHE A 308 19.54 -14.77 -3.03
N LEU A 309 18.26 -14.38 -3.16
CA LEU A 309 17.76 -13.08 -2.69
C LEU A 309 17.37 -13.15 -1.22
N THR A 310 17.82 -12.17 -0.44
CA THR A 310 17.45 -11.98 0.96
C THR A 310 16.91 -10.58 1.18
N PHE A 311 15.68 -10.46 1.70
CA PHE A 311 15.06 -9.16 1.94
C PHE A 311 14.15 -9.13 3.15
N GLY A 312 14.07 -7.98 3.83
CA GLY A 312 13.33 -7.84 5.08
C GLY A 312 12.08 -6.97 5.02
N GLU A 313 11.11 -7.25 5.90
CA GLU A 313 10.00 -6.35 6.22
C GLU A 313 10.38 -5.32 7.30
N THR A 314 11.03 -4.25 6.88
CA THR A 314 11.44 -3.18 7.80
C THR A 314 10.44 -2.03 7.74
N VAL A 315 9.40 -2.09 8.57
CA VAL A 315 8.36 -1.04 8.61
C VAL A 315 8.76 0.06 9.58
N TYR A 316 8.97 1.26 9.06
CA TYR A 316 9.14 2.48 9.86
C TYR A 316 8.22 3.58 9.32
N PRO A 317 7.79 4.52 10.18
CA PRO A 317 7.02 5.67 9.71
C PRO A 317 7.82 6.48 8.69
N THR A 318 7.18 6.75 7.56
CA THR A 318 7.72 7.57 6.47
C THR A 318 6.80 8.78 6.30
N PHE A 319 7.35 9.99 6.48
CA PHE A 319 6.60 11.24 6.43
C PHE A 319 6.84 12.02 5.12
N PRO A 320 5.93 12.95 4.74
CA PRO A 320 6.12 13.83 3.59
C PRO A 320 7.43 14.62 3.68
N TYR A 321 8.21 14.64 2.58
CA TYR A 321 9.49 15.35 2.48
C TYR A 321 10.51 15.03 3.58
N ASP A 322 10.42 13.82 4.14
CA ASP A 322 11.31 13.29 5.17
C ASP A 322 11.83 11.90 4.79
N ASP A 323 13.10 11.65 5.13
CA ASP A 323 13.83 10.40 4.88
C ASP A 323 14.32 9.74 6.18
N SER A 324 13.79 10.14 7.34
CA SER A 324 14.23 9.59 8.64
C SER A 324 13.82 8.13 8.82
N GLY A 325 12.65 7.75 8.28
CA GLY A 325 12.17 6.36 8.19
C GLY A 325 13.07 5.54 7.26
N ASP A 326 13.32 6.04 6.06
CA ASP A 326 14.18 5.44 5.03
C ASP A 326 15.58 5.16 5.56
N LYS A 327 16.18 6.13 6.28
CA LYS A 327 17.48 5.97 6.94
C LYS A 327 17.50 4.88 8.00
N LYS A 328 16.35 4.51 8.59
CA LYS A 328 16.25 3.36 9.50
C LYS A 328 16.13 2.07 8.72
N VAL A 329 15.32 2.07 7.66
CA VAL A 329 15.15 0.95 6.72
C VAL A 329 16.50 0.54 6.11
N ALA A 330 17.24 1.50 5.52
CA ALA A 330 18.52 1.25 4.84
C ALA A 330 19.61 0.64 5.74
N ARG A 331 19.50 0.75 7.08
CA ARG A 331 20.47 0.15 8.02
C ARG A 331 20.48 -1.38 7.97
N TYR A 332 19.37 -2.00 7.56
CA TYR A 332 19.24 -3.45 7.46
C TYR A 332 19.95 -4.05 6.25
N LEU A 333 20.54 -3.21 5.38
CA LEU A 333 21.50 -3.64 4.37
C LEU A 333 22.92 -3.81 4.96
N GLY A 334 23.15 -3.28 6.16
CA GLY A 334 24.45 -3.27 6.82
C GLY A 334 25.41 -2.28 6.16
N SER A 335 26.70 -2.62 6.17
CA SER A 335 27.75 -1.83 5.53
C SER A 335 28.59 -2.72 4.63
N LYS A 336 29.39 -2.13 3.73
CA LYS A 336 30.30 -2.88 2.87
C LYS A 336 31.23 -3.86 3.61
N ASN A 337 31.66 -3.52 4.83
CA ASN A 337 32.55 -4.38 5.64
C ASN A 337 31.79 -5.35 6.56
N LYS A 338 30.48 -5.17 6.69
CA LYS A 338 29.60 -5.97 7.53
C LYS A 338 28.21 -5.97 6.90
N PRO A 339 28.04 -6.69 5.79
CA PRO A 339 26.77 -6.73 5.07
C PRO A 339 25.71 -7.43 5.92
N GLU A 340 24.45 -7.03 5.73
CA GLU A 340 23.30 -7.71 6.32
C GLU A 340 22.42 -8.26 5.19
N MET A 341 21.18 -7.80 5.01
CA MET A 341 20.32 -8.24 3.92
C MET A 341 20.74 -7.60 2.59
N GLN A 342 20.41 -8.25 1.47
CA GLN A 342 20.65 -7.66 0.14
C GLN A 342 19.62 -6.59 -0.22
N SER A 343 18.39 -6.73 0.29
CA SER A 343 17.29 -5.81 -0.03
C SER A 343 16.26 -5.73 1.11
N VAL A 344 15.18 -4.98 0.89
CA VAL A 344 14.04 -4.79 1.79
C VAL A 344 12.75 -4.56 0.98
N LEU A 345 11.61 -4.84 1.61
CA LEU A 345 10.31 -4.38 1.12
C LEU A 345 10.28 -2.83 1.10
N ASN A 346 9.89 -2.25 -0.03
CA ASN A 346 9.90 -0.80 -0.24
C ASN A 346 8.71 -0.07 0.42
N PHE A 347 8.54 -0.24 1.73
CA PHE A 347 7.55 0.49 2.52
C PHE A 347 7.68 2.03 2.42
N PRO A 348 8.90 2.63 2.32
CA PRO A 348 9.01 4.06 2.07
C PRO A 348 8.30 4.50 0.77
N LEU A 349 8.43 3.71 -0.30
CA LEU A 349 7.73 3.99 -1.56
C LEU A 349 6.23 3.77 -1.43
N VAL A 350 5.78 2.68 -0.80
CA VAL A 350 4.34 2.38 -0.58
C VAL A 350 3.66 3.53 0.16
N ALA A 351 4.31 4.07 1.20
CA ALA A 351 3.79 5.21 1.96
C ALA A 351 3.64 6.48 1.09
N THR A 352 4.46 6.65 0.06
CA THR A 352 4.33 7.75 -0.92
C THR A 352 3.34 7.42 -2.03
N ILE A 353 3.27 6.16 -2.50
CA ILE A 353 2.27 5.67 -3.45
C ILE A 353 0.87 5.92 -2.89
N ASN A 354 0.61 5.56 -1.63
CA ASN A 354 -0.69 5.79 -1.01
C ASN A 354 -1.02 7.29 -0.96
N ARG A 355 -0.05 8.14 -0.62
CA ARG A 355 -0.25 9.60 -0.62
C ARG A 355 -0.56 10.15 -2.01
N VAL A 356 0.20 9.78 -3.03
CA VAL A 356 0.07 10.38 -4.36
C VAL A 356 -1.14 9.82 -5.11
N PHE A 357 -1.37 8.51 -5.06
CA PHE A 357 -2.41 7.86 -5.86
C PHE A 357 -3.74 7.65 -5.12
N GLN A 358 -3.72 7.34 -3.81
CA GLN A 358 -4.95 7.17 -3.02
C GLN A 358 -5.41 8.51 -2.43
N GLU A 359 -4.53 9.21 -1.71
CA GLU A 359 -4.84 10.49 -1.07
C GLU A 359 -4.82 11.70 -2.03
N GLN A 360 -4.39 11.48 -3.29
CA GLN A 360 -4.27 12.50 -4.34
C GLN A 360 -3.42 13.72 -3.93
N ARG A 361 -2.30 13.47 -3.25
CA ARG A 361 -1.34 14.48 -2.81
C ARG A 361 -0.45 14.98 -3.97
N PRO A 362 0.29 16.10 -3.76
CA PRO A 362 1.31 16.56 -4.69
C PRO A 362 2.27 15.47 -5.17
N THR A 363 2.49 15.43 -6.48
CA THR A 363 3.38 14.45 -7.11
C THR A 363 4.85 14.72 -6.81
N SER A 364 5.20 15.92 -6.35
CA SER A 364 6.53 16.25 -5.82
C SER A 364 6.94 15.41 -4.60
N LEU A 365 5.98 14.81 -3.88
CA LEU A 365 6.27 13.80 -2.86
C LEU A 365 6.92 12.55 -3.45
N MET A 366 6.52 12.17 -4.67
CA MET A 366 7.10 11.05 -5.39
C MET A 366 8.53 11.37 -5.83
N THR A 367 8.76 12.57 -6.37
CA THR A 367 10.12 13.06 -6.72
C THR A 367 11.05 12.95 -5.52
N TYR A 368 10.66 13.54 -4.38
CA TYR A 368 11.45 13.47 -3.16
C TYR A 368 11.74 12.02 -2.73
N ARG A 369 10.73 11.14 -2.83
CA ARG A 369 10.88 9.74 -2.43
C ARG A 369 11.86 9.01 -3.34
N LEU A 370 11.76 9.16 -4.65
CA LEU A 370 12.67 8.51 -5.60
C LEU A 370 14.11 9.00 -5.41
N GLU A 371 14.33 10.30 -5.24
CA GLU A 371 15.65 10.87 -4.92
C GLU A 371 16.20 10.35 -3.58
N SER A 372 15.33 10.18 -2.57
CA SER A 372 15.70 9.58 -1.28
C SER A 372 16.16 8.12 -1.44
N LEU A 373 15.44 7.34 -2.25
CA LEU A 373 15.78 5.95 -2.53
C LEU A 373 17.15 5.85 -3.22
N GLU A 374 17.37 6.62 -4.29
CA GLU A 374 18.64 6.65 -5.01
C GLU A 374 19.81 7.07 -4.10
N ARG A 375 19.58 8.03 -3.19
CA ARG A 375 20.61 8.51 -2.27
C ARG A 375 20.95 7.51 -1.16
N LEU A 376 19.97 6.77 -0.65
CA LEU A 376 20.12 5.98 0.58
C LEU A 376 20.35 4.49 0.35
N PHE A 377 19.88 3.95 -0.77
CA PHE A 377 19.95 2.52 -1.07
C PHE A 377 21.05 2.27 -2.11
N PRO A 378 22.04 1.40 -1.84
CA PRO A 378 23.12 1.12 -2.79
C PRO A 378 22.66 0.43 -4.08
N HIS A 379 21.55 -0.30 -3.99
CA HIS A 379 20.94 -1.09 -5.07
C HIS A 379 19.43 -0.86 -5.10
N PRO A 380 18.94 0.35 -5.49
CA PRO A 380 17.52 0.62 -5.60
C PRO A 380 16.81 -0.34 -6.58
N GLU A 381 17.53 -0.86 -7.57
CA GLU A 381 17.08 -1.87 -8.53
C GLU A 381 16.72 -3.22 -7.90
N TRP A 382 17.20 -3.50 -6.68
CA TRP A 382 16.86 -4.73 -5.93
C TRP A 382 15.72 -4.53 -4.95
N MET A 383 15.21 -3.32 -4.76
CA MET A 383 14.10 -3.07 -3.83
C MET A 383 12.79 -3.67 -4.32
N LEU A 384 12.00 -4.22 -3.40
CA LEU A 384 10.73 -4.87 -3.72
C LEU A 384 9.61 -3.82 -3.73
N ASN A 385 9.09 -3.50 -4.92
CA ASN A 385 8.06 -2.48 -5.13
C ASN A 385 6.67 -3.13 -5.16
N PHE A 386 5.74 -2.62 -4.34
CA PHE A 386 4.36 -3.11 -4.24
C PHE A 386 3.42 -1.95 -3.94
N ILE A 387 2.11 -2.20 -4.06
CA ILE A 387 1.06 -1.23 -3.70
C ILE A 387 0.27 -1.64 -2.45
N ASP A 388 0.21 -2.95 -2.17
CA ASP A 388 -0.40 -3.52 -0.98
C ASP A 388 0.22 -4.89 -0.65
N ASN A 389 -0.08 -5.41 0.55
CA ASN A 389 0.40 -6.70 1.03
C ASN A 389 -0.58 -7.31 2.05
N HIS A 390 -0.14 -8.38 2.73
CA HIS A 390 -0.93 -9.14 3.69
C HIS A 390 -1.21 -8.48 5.05
N ASP A 391 -0.63 -7.33 5.37
CA ASP A 391 -0.79 -6.65 6.67
C ASP A 391 -1.63 -5.37 6.60
N GLY A 392 -1.80 -4.83 5.39
CA GLY A 392 -2.59 -3.64 5.13
C GLY A 392 -3.98 -3.92 4.57
N ALA A 393 -4.80 -2.88 4.52
CA ALA A 393 -5.98 -2.91 3.66
C ALA A 393 -5.55 -3.01 2.19
N ARG A 394 -6.34 -3.69 1.35
CA ARG A 394 -6.11 -3.73 -0.10
C ARG A 394 -6.18 -2.33 -0.69
N PHE A 395 -5.41 -2.06 -1.75
CA PHE A 395 -5.34 -0.73 -2.36
C PHE A 395 -6.73 -0.17 -2.74
N LEU A 396 -7.58 -1.03 -3.33
CA LEU A 396 -8.94 -0.68 -3.76
C LEU A 396 -9.95 -0.43 -2.62
N THR A 397 -9.57 -0.64 -1.36
CA THR A 397 -10.45 -0.28 -0.23
C THR A 397 -10.56 1.23 -0.03
N GLN A 398 -9.57 1.99 -0.50
CA GLN A 398 -9.43 3.43 -0.25
C GLN A 398 -9.19 4.24 -1.54
N ALA A 399 -9.26 3.59 -2.71
CA ALA A 399 -8.89 4.20 -3.98
C ALA A 399 -9.88 3.85 -5.11
N SER A 400 -9.92 4.70 -6.14
CA SER A 400 -10.65 4.41 -7.38
C SER A 400 -9.90 3.40 -8.25
N HIS A 401 -10.61 2.77 -9.19
CA HIS A 401 -9.98 1.87 -10.18
C HIS A 401 -8.96 2.60 -11.06
N SER A 402 -9.17 3.89 -11.36
CA SER A 402 -8.22 4.68 -12.15
C SER A 402 -6.91 4.92 -11.38
N SER A 403 -6.99 5.31 -10.10
CA SER A 403 -5.82 5.40 -9.22
C SER A 403 -5.10 4.06 -9.06
N PHE A 404 -5.84 2.97 -8.95
CA PHE A 404 -5.29 1.61 -8.87
C PHE A 404 -4.50 1.24 -10.13
N ARG A 405 -5.05 1.51 -11.33
CA ARG A 405 -4.34 1.28 -12.60
C ARG A 405 -3.10 2.15 -12.74
N GLN A 406 -3.16 3.42 -12.34
CA GLN A 406 -1.99 4.31 -12.35
C GLN A 406 -0.88 3.82 -11.40
N ALA A 407 -1.24 3.37 -10.19
CA ALA A 407 -0.27 2.84 -9.23
C ALA A 407 0.40 1.55 -9.74
N LEU A 408 -0.37 0.67 -10.41
CA LEU A 408 0.16 -0.53 -11.05
C LEU A 408 1.07 -0.21 -12.24
N LEU A 409 0.67 0.74 -13.10
CA LEU A 409 1.53 1.23 -14.17
C LEU A 409 2.86 1.74 -13.59
N PHE A 410 2.79 2.59 -12.55
CA PHE A 410 3.96 3.16 -11.92
C PHE A 410 4.94 2.11 -11.37
N ILE A 411 4.49 1.13 -10.59
CA ILE A 411 5.41 0.10 -10.06
C ILE A 411 6.01 -0.80 -11.16
N MET A 412 5.36 -0.88 -12.32
CA MET A 412 5.84 -1.65 -13.47
C MET A 412 6.83 -0.87 -14.34
N THR A 413 6.90 0.46 -14.22
CA THR A 413 7.73 1.32 -15.07
C THR A 413 8.88 2.01 -14.33
N ILE A 414 9.12 1.69 -13.07
CA ILE A 414 10.31 2.14 -12.32
C ILE A 414 11.31 0.99 -12.06
N PRO A 415 12.60 1.28 -11.83
CA PRO A 415 13.55 0.30 -11.33
C PRO A 415 13.14 -0.32 -9.98
N GLY A 416 13.58 -1.56 -9.74
CA GLY A 416 13.14 -2.39 -8.61
C GLY A 416 12.44 -3.66 -9.07
N ILE A 417 12.01 -4.49 -8.12
CA ILE A 417 11.36 -5.78 -8.38
C ILE A 417 9.87 -5.65 -8.05
N PRO A 418 8.96 -5.69 -9.04
CA PRO A 418 7.53 -5.62 -8.77
C PRO A 418 7.02 -6.86 -8.02
N VAL A 419 6.26 -6.62 -6.95
CA VAL A 419 5.54 -7.63 -6.18
C VAL A 419 4.04 -7.38 -6.29
N LEU A 420 3.34 -8.33 -6.87
CA LEU A 420 1.88 -8.37 -6.95
C LEU A 420 1.34 -9.24 -5.82
N TYR A 421 0.50 -8.68 -4.97
CA TYR A 421 -0.18 -9.45 -3.94
C TYR A 421 -1.34 -10.25 -4.57
N TYR A 422 -1.51 -11.52 -4.21
CA TYR A 422 -2.46 -12.40 -4.90
C TYR A 422 -3.87 -11.80 -4.93
N GLY A 423 -4.58 -11.91 -6.06
CA GLY A 423 -5.93 -11.38 -6.21
C GLY A 423 -6.00 -9.88 -6.54
N THR A 424 -4.86 -9.18 -6.65
CA THR A 424 -4.81 -7.83 -7.25
C THR A 424 -5.37 -7.84 -8.67
N GLU A 425 -5.08 -8.89 -9.43
CA GLU A 425 -5.63 -9.15 -10.77
C GLU A 425 -7.12 -9.52 -10.80
N GLN A 426 -7.72 -9.70 -9.62
CA GLN A 426 -9.14 -9.98 -9.41
C GLN A 426 -9.83 -8.86 -8.62
N GLU A 427 -9.11 -7.76 -8.38
CA GLU A 427 -9.62 -6.58 -7.67
C GLU A 427 -10.16 -6.91 -6.26
N LEU A 428 -9.53 -7.87 -5.57
CA LEU A 428 -9.95 -8.23 -4.21
C LEU A 428 -9.79 -7.05 -3.25
N THR A 429 -10.77 -6.86 -2.38
CA THR A 429 -10.79 -5.77 -1.37
C THR A 429 -10.53 -6.27 0.05
N GLY A 430 -10.67 -7.57 0.32
CA GLY A 430 -10.31 -8.14 1.63
C GLY A 430 -8.81 -8.41 1.76
N THR A 431 -8.20 -7.98 2.88
CA THR A 431 -6.74 -8.10 3.15
C THR A 431 -6.19 -9.52 2.94
N ARG A 432 -6.87 -10.56 3.42
CA ARG A 432 -6.50 -11.98 3.21
C ARG A 432 -7.67 -12.78 2.63
N GLN A 433 -8.45 -12.16 1.74
CA GLN A 433 -9.59 -12.80 1.08
C GLN A 433 -9.12 -14.00 0.24
N ALA A 434 -9.80 -15.13 0.33
CA ALA A 434 -9.43 -16.34 -0.40
C ALA A 434 -9.71 -16.23 -1.90
N MET A 435 -8.92 -16.92 -2.73
CA MET A 435 -9.12 -16.99 -4.19
C MET A 435 -10.01 -18.17 -4.60
N PHE A 436 -10.38 -19.06 -3.69
CA PHE A 436 -11.17 -20.25 -3.98
C PHE A 436 -12.53 -20.22 -3.29
N LYS A 437 -13.49 -20.88 -3.92
CA LYS A 437 -14.86 -21.01 -3.42
C LYS A 437 -14.89 -21.68 -2.05
N GLY A 438 -15.58 -21.04 -1.11
CA GLY A 438 -15.76 -21.54 0.26
C GLY A 438 -14.68 -21.04 1.23
N GLY A 439 -13.63 -20.39 0.73
CA GLY A 439 -12.65 -19.72 1.58
C GLY A 439 -13.14 -18.36 2.10
N ALA A 440 -12.44 -17.83 3.10
CA ALA A 440 -12.77 -16.58 3.76
C ALA A 440 -12.92 -15.41 2.78
N GLY A 441 -14.09 -14.76 2.77
CA GLY A 441 -14.43 -13.66 1.85
C GLY A 441 -14.76 -14.07 0.41
N SER A 442 -14.68 -15.36 0.05
CA SER A 442 -15.01 -15.89 -1.27
C SER A 442 -15.88 -17.15 -1.18
N LEU A 443 -17.02 -17.05 -0.50
CA LEU A 443 -17.88 -18.19 -0.19
C LEU A 443 -18.51 -18.83 -1.44
N GLU A 444 -18.80 -18.03 -2.48
CA GLU A 444 -19.66 -18.45 -3.58
C GLU A 444 -18.92 -18.86 -4.85
N GLU A 445 -17.71 -18.35 -5.09
CA GLU A 445 -17.01 -18.48 -6.37
C GLU A 445 -15.49 -18.54 -6.24
N ASP A 446 -14.85 -19.21 -7.21
CA ASP A 446 -13.41 -19.13 -7.43
C ASP A 446 -13.06 -17.82 -8.15
N ARG A 447 -11.89 -17.29 -7.84
CA ARG A 447 -11.35 -16.03 -8.34
C ARG A 447 -10.23 -16.24 -9.37
N PHE A 448 -10.12 -17.42 -9.97
CA PHE A 448 -9.07 -17.71 -10.97
C PHE A 448 -9.54 -17.38 -12.39
N ILE A 449 -9.93 -16.12 -12.64
CA ILE A 449 -10.54 -15.67 -13.90
C ILE A 449 -9.48 -14.97 -14.76
N THR A 450 -9.18 -15.50 -15.95
CA THR A 450 -8.10 -14.95 -16.81
C THR A 450 -8.61 -14.06 -17.94
N ASP A 451 -9.92 -14.03 -18.20
CA ASP A 451 -10.52 -13.26 -19.29
C ASP A 451 -11.11 -11.91 -18.84
N ASN A 452 -11.01 -11.58 -17.55
CA ASN A 452 -11.43 -10.29 -17.02
C ASN A 452 -10.47 -9.16 -17.45
N GLU A 453 -10.94 -7.91 -17.32
CA GLU A 453 -10.18 -6.74 -17.77
C GLU A 453 -8.90 -6.52 -16.97
N SER A 454 -8.94 -6.69 -15.64
CA SER A 454 -7.83 -6.36 -14.73
C SER A 454 -6.67 -7.37 -14.83
N PHE A 455 -6.98 -8.64 -15.11
CA PHE A 455 -6.00 -9.68 -15.42
C PHE A 455 -5.27 -9.37 -16.73
N ARG A 456 -6.01 -9.05 -17.80
CA ARG A 456 -5.42 -8.67 -19.10
C ARG A 456 -4.62 -7.38 -19.02
N PHE A 457 -5.11 -6.40 -18.27
CA PHE A 457 -4.39 -5.15 -18.01
C PHE A 457 -3.03 -5.41 -17.34
N LEU A 458 -2.99 -6.24 -16.30
CA LEU A 458 -1.72 -6.61 -15.67
C LEU A 458 -0.82 -7.45 -16.59
N GLN A 459 -1.37 -8.35 -17.40
CA GLN A 459 -0.61 -9.05 -18.44
C GLN A 459 0.07 -8.07 -19.40
N ASP A 460 -0.65 -7.03 -19.82
CA ASP A 460 -0.12 -5.99 -20.70
C ASP A 460 1.01 -5.21 -20.02
N LEU A 461 0.83 -4.76 -18.78
CA LEU A 461 1.88 -4.06 -18.02
C LEU A 461 3.13 -4.92 -17.81
N ILE A 462 2.94 -6.20 -17.46
CA ILE A 462 4.04 -7.16 -17.28
C ILE A 462 4.78 -7.38 -18.60
N ARG A 463 4.05 -7.50 -19.72
CA ARG A 463 4.65 -7.62 -21.05
C ARG A 463 5.47 -6.38 -21.39
N ILE A 464 4.91 -5.19 -21.21
CA ILE A 464 5.57 -3.90 -21.42
C ILE A 464 6.88 -3.80 -20.63
N ARG A 465 6.87 -4.17 -19.34
CA ARG A 465 8.07 -4.19 -18.50
C ARG A 465 9.13 -5.16 -19.02
N LYS A 466 8.73 -6.35 -19.45
CA LYS A 466 9.66 -7.37 -19.96
C LYS A 466 10.24 -7.01 -21.32
N GLU A 467 9.47 -6.38 -22.20
CA GLU A 467 9.91 -5.98 -23.53
C GLU A 467 10.83 -4.76 -23.52
N ASN A 468 10.86 -3.99 -22.43
CA ASN A 468 11.65 -2.77 -22.33
C ASN A 468 12.66 -2.83 -21.17
N ASP A 469 13.95 -2.94 -21.52
CA ASP A 469 15.05 -3.03 -20.55
C ASP A 469 15.16 -1.76 -19.68
N ALA A 470 14.74 -0.58 -20.16
CA ALA A 470 14.87 0.68 -19.43
C ALA A 470 14.05 0.67 -18.12
N PHE A 471 12.92 -0.03 -18.07
CA PHE A 471 12.14 -0.16 -16.82
C PHE A 471 12.81 -1.03 -15.76
N ARG A 472 13.75 -1.89 -16.18
CA ARG A 472 14.45 -2.81 -15.28
C ARG A 472 15.90 -2.39 -14.98
N ARG A 473 16.54 -1.65 -15.89
CA ARG A 473 17.96 -1.29 -15.85
C ARG A 473 18.25 0.19 -16.14
N GLY A 474 17.23 0.99 -16.42
CA GLY A 474 17.38 2.40 -16.76
C GLY A 474 17.61 3.30 -15.56
N GLU A 475 18.32 4.39 -15.80
CA GLU A 475 18.44 5.49 -14.86
C GLU A 475 17.15 6.32 -14.90
N LEU A 476 16.48 6.46 -13.75
CA LEU A 476 15.25 7.23 -13.64
C LEU A 476 15.57 8.70 -13.39
N LYS A 477 15.00 9.58 -14.19
CA LYS A 477 15.08 11.03 -13.99
C LYS A 477 13.69 11.65 -14.03
N VAL A 478 13.28 12.29 -12.93
CA VAL A 478 12.04 13.08 -12.92
C VAL A 478 12.26 14.36 -13.72
N LEU A 479 11.36 14.62 -14.67
CA LEU A 479 11.39 15.79 -15.55
C LEU A 479 10.40 16.87 -15.11
N ARG A 480 9.26 16.47 -14.55
CA ARG A 480 8.24 17.40 -14.06
C ARG A 480 7.35 16.78 -13.00
N ASP A 481 7.00 17.57 -12.00
CA ASP A 481 6.01 17.25 -10.98
C ASP A 481 5.09 18.46 -10.70
N ALA A 482 4.16 18.27 -9.75
CA ALA A 482 3.24 19.28 -9.25
C ALA A 482 3.35 19.39 -7.72
N THR A 483 3.40 20.62 -7.22
CA THR A 483 3.61 20.95 -5.79
C THR A 483 2.33 21.35 -5.05
N GLY A 484 1.35 21.92 -5.76
CA GLY A 484 0.12 22.49 -5.17
C GLY A 484 -1.01 21.47 -4.95
N GLY A 485 -0.94 20.28 -5.53
CA GLY A 485 -2.00 19.27 -5.47
C GLY A 485 -1.75 18.11 -6.44
N PRO A 486 -2.75 17.23 -6.66
CA PRO A 486 -2.61 16.19 -7.66
C PRO A 486 -2.40 16.80 -9.06
N GLY A 487 -1.64 16.13 -9.91
CA GLY A 487 -1.32 16.67 -11.22
C GLY A 487 -0.26 15.87 -11.95
N VAL A 488 0.54 16.54 -12.77
CA VAL A 488 1.51 15.89 -13.64
C VAL A 488 2.64 15.24 -12.84
N PHE A 489 3.06 14.05 -13.25
CA PHE A 489 4.29 13.40 -12.81
C PHE A 489 4.94 12.74 -14.01
N ILE A 490 6.05 13.31 -14.47
CA ILE A 490 6.70 12.94 -15.72
C ILE A 490 8.15 12.59 -15.44
N TYR A 491 8.57 11.42 -15.89
CA TYR A 491 9.94 10.95 -15.74
C TYR A 491 10.42 10.21 -16.99
N GLU A 492 11.73 10.22 -17.15
CA GLU A 492 12.48 9.51 -18.18
C GLU A 492 13.18 8.31 -17.55
N LEU A 493 13.18 7.17 -18.25
CA LEU A 493 14.14 6.11 -18.03
C LEU A 493 15.12 6.10 -19.21
N TYR A 494 16.41 6.22 -18.90
CA TYR A 494 17.47 6.16 -19.90
C TYR A 494 18.26 4.86 -19.77
N HIS A 495 18.38 4.09 -20.85
CA HIS A 495 19.21 2.88 -20.90
C HIS A 495 19.76 2.64 -22.30
N GLN A 496 21.07 2.39 -22.43
CA GLN A 496 21.73 2.05 -23.71
C GLN A 496 21.38 2.98 -24.88
N ASP A 497 21.38 4.30 -24.64
CA ASP A 497 21.04 5.35 -25.62
C ASP A 497 19.57 5.37 -26.07
N GLU A 498 18.69 4.69 -25.34
CA GLU A 498 17.24 4.75 -25.50
C GLU A 498 16.60 5.48 -24.31
N SER A 499 15.73 6.44 -24.62
CA SER A 499 14.90 7.16 -23.65
C SER A 499 13.46 6.66 -23.73
N VAL A 500 12.87 6.36 -22.58
CA VAL A 500 11.45 6.04 -22.43
C VAL A 500 10.84 7.06 -21.49
N PHE A 501 9.79 7.75 -21.92
CA PHE A 501 9.12 8.76 -21.12
C PHE A 501 7.83 8.19 -20.56
N VAL A 502 7.59 8.36 -19.27
CA VAL A 502 6.33 8.03 -18.62
C VAL A 502 5.71 9.32 -18.12
N MET A 503 4.49 9.61 -18.58
CA MET A 503 3.74 10.80 -18.18
C MET A 503 2.45 10.37 -17.49
N LEU A 504 2.31 10.74 -16.22
CA LEU A 504 1.12 10.50 -15.43
C LEU A 504 0.43 11.82 -15.11
N ASN A 505 -0.91 11.82 -15.10
CA ASN A 505 -1.70 12.88 -14.50
C ASN A 505 -2.51 12.31 -13.33
N THR A 506 -2.15 12.66 -12.09
CA THR A 506 -2.82 12.13 -10.89
C THR A 506 -4.06 12.92 -10.48
N SER A 507 -4.49 13.94 -11.21
CA SER A 507 -5.74 14.66 -10.94
C SER A 507 -6.95 14.06 -11.65
N GLU A 508 -8.13 14.42 -11.16
CA GLU A 508 -9.44 14.11 -11.78
C GLU A 508 -9.82 15.10 -12.89
N SER A 509 -8.96 16.08 -13.19
CA SER A 509 -9.10 17.03 -14.30
C SER A 509 -7.92 16.92 -15.28
N GLU A 510 -8.11 17.48 -16.49
CA GLU A 510 -7.06 17.58 -17.49
C GLU A 510 -5.93 18.52 -17.02
N LYS A 511 -4.68 18.10 -17.22
CA LYS A 511 -3.51 18.89 -16.86
C LYS A 511 -2.62 19.18 -18.06
N TRP A 512 -2.17 20.42 -18.14
CA TRP A 512 -1.17 20.86 -19.09
C TRP A 512 0.23 20.69 -18.51
N ALA A 513 1.08 20.00 -19.25
CA ALA A 513 2.49 19.80 -18.97
C ALA A 513 3.31 20.61 -20.00
N ASP A 514 3.93 21.69 -19.56
CA ASP A 514 4.72 22.56 -20.43
C ASP A 514 6.24 22.35 -20.28
N ASN A 515 6.96 22.60 -21.37
CA ASN A 515 8.42 22.68 -21.46
C ASN A 515 9.12 21.45 -20.85
N ILE A 516 8.63 20.25 -21.17
CA ILE A 516 9.20 19.01 -20.66
C ILE A 516 10.53 18.73 -21.38
N PRO A 517 11.68 18.77 -20.68
CA PRO A 517 12.98 18.66 -21.33
C PRO A 517 13.27 17.20 -21.70
N THR A 518 13.28 16.90 -22.99
CA THR A 518 13.50 15.52 -23.48
C THR A 518 14.96 15.18 -23.70
N GLY A 519 15.82 16.19 -23.94
CA GLY A 519 17.20 15.97 -24.35
C GLY A 519 17.38 15.46 -25.79
N LEU A 520 16.29 15.31 -26.54
CA LEU A 520 16.28 14.82 -27.91
C LEU A 520 16.42 15.97 -28.93
N GLU A 521 16.77 15.62 -30.17
CA GLU A 521 16.87 16.60 -31.25
C GLU A 521 15.50 17.12 -31.69
N GLN A 522 15.46 18.38 -32.11
CA GLN A 522 14.28 19.01 -32.70
C GLN A 522 13.69 18.15 -33.82
N GLY A 523 12.36 17.99 -33.81
CA GLY A 523 11.63 17.21 -34.81
C GLY A 523 11.58 15.71 -34.53
N THR A 524 12.21 15.22 -33.45
CA THR A 524 11.99 13.85 -32.98
C THR A 524 10.52 13.67 -32.61
N LEU A 525 9.89 12.61 -33.11
CA LEU A 525 8.51 12.26 -32.80
C LEU A 525 8.49 11.25 -31.66
N LEU A 526 7.79 11.57 -30.58
CA LEU A 526 7.47 10.64 -29.50
C LEU A 526 6.07 10.07 -29.75
N LYS A 527 5.92 8.74 -29.74
CA LYS A 527 4.63 8.07 -29.88
C LYS A 527 4.29 7.26 -28.64
N SER A 528 3.01 7.20 -28.31
CA SER A 528 2.49 6.31 -27.27
C SER A 528 2.74 4.86 -27.63
N PHE A 529 3.57 4.20 -26.81
CA PHE A 529 3.69 2.76 -26.76
C PHE A 529 2.52 2.13 -26.01
N PHE A 530 2.02 2.84 -24.98
CA PHE A 530 0.89 2.42 -24.16
C PHE A 530 0.21 3.66 -23.54
N SER A 531 -1.11 3.64 -23.38
CA SER A 531 -1.87 4.65 -22.64
C SER A 531 -3.00 3.99 -21.82
N LEU A 532 -3.32 4.58 -20.66
CA LEU A 532 -4.41 4.08 -19.82
C LEU A 532 -5.79 4.37 -20.42
N SER A 533 -5.94 5.47 -21.16
CA SER A 533 -7.17 5.80 -21.89
C SER A 533 -7.35 4.98 -23.17
N GLY A 534 -6.27 4.39 -23.69
CA GLY A 534 -6.25 3.78 -25.03
C GLY A 534 -6.16 4.80 -26.17
N GLU A 535 -6.01 6.10 -25.87
CA GLU A 535 -5.78 7.14 -26.87
C GLU A 535 -4.33 7.11 -27.37
N GLU A 536 -4.14 7.30 -28.67
CA GLU A 536 -2.81 7.49 -29.26
C GLU A 536 -2.34 8.93 -29.04
N ILE A 537 -1.18 9.08 -28.40
CA ILE A 537 -0.57 10.38 -28.14
C ILE A 537 0.72 10.49 -28.95
N GLU A 538 0.83 11.54 -29.75
CA GLU A 538 2.03 11.87 -30.52
C GLU A 538 2.50 13.28 -30.17
N LEU A 539 3.76 13.41 -29.73
CA LEU A 539 4.38 14.68 -29.37
C LEU A 539 5.64 14.90 -30.22
N THR A 540 5.81 16.10 -30.77
CA THR A 540 7.02 16.45 -31.53
C THR A 540 7.92 17.35 -30.70
N VAL A 541 9.20 17.00 -30.62
CA VAL A 541 10.22 17.78 -29.93
C VAL A 541 10.44 19.13 -30.62
N ASP A 542 10.33 20.21 -29.87
CA ASP A 542 10.48 21.58 -30.38
C ASP A 542 11.96 21.96 -30.61
N LYS A 543 12.18 23.21 -31.02
CA LYS A 543 13.52 23.74 -31.33
C LYS A 543 14.39 23.94 -30.07
N GLU A 544 13.79 23.96 -28.89
CA GLU A 544 14.47 24.02 -27.59
C GLU A 544 14.76 22.62 -27.01
N GLY A 545 14.29 21.54 -27.66
CA GLY A 545 14.45 20.17 -27.17
C GLY A 545 13.37 19.73 -26.18
N ASN A 546 12.25 20.46 -26.12
CA ASN A 546 11.15 20.20 -25.19
C ASN A 546 9.93 19.62 -25.89
N VAL A 547 9.02 19.07 -25.09
CA VAL A 547 7.65 18.76 -25.51
C VAL A 547 6.63 19.40 -24.57
N ASN A 548 5.44 19.69 -25.11
CA ASN A 548 4.28 20.09 -24.33
C ASN A 548 3.19 19.03 -24.49
N ALA A 549 2.42 18.75 -23.44
CA ALA A 549 1.37 17.74 -23.47
C ALA A 549 0.12 18.22 -22.72
N LEU A 550 -1.05 17.96 -23.29
CA LEU A 550 -2.31 17.94 -22.55
C LEU A 550 -2.57 16.51 -22.13
N LEU A 551 -2.64 16.26 -20.82
CA LEU A 551 -2.90 14.94 -20.26
C LEU A 551 -4.34 14.90 -19.73
N GLY A 552 -5.10 13.90 -20.17
CA GLY A 552 -6.44 13.62 -19.66
C GLY A 552 -6.45 13.37 -18.15
N ALA A 553 -7.63 13.49 -17.53
CA ALA A 553 -7.81 13.11 -16.13
C ALA A 553 -7.39 11.65 -15.90
N ARG A 554 -6.59 11.39 -14.87
CA ARG A 554 -6.06 10.05 -14.56
C ARG A 554 -5.28 9.37 -15.70
N GLU A 555 -4.79 10.13 -16.67
CA GLU A 555 -4.01 9.59 -17.78
C GLU A 555 -2.68 9.01 -17.29
N GLY A 556 -2.21 7.98 -17.99
CA GLY A 556 -0.88 7.43 -17.82
C GLY A 556 -0.40 6.91 -19.16
N VAL A 557 0.60 7.56 -19.75
CA VAL A 557 1.12 7.23 -21.08
C VAL A 557 2.62 6.93 -21.01
N ILE A 558 3.02 5.91 -21.77
CA ILE A 558 4.42 5.58 -22.04
C ILE A 558 4.70 6.05 -23.48
N LEU A 559 5.65 6.96 -23.65
CA LEU A 559 6.09 7.49 -24.93
C LEU A 559 7.51 7.01 -25.25
N ILE A 560 7.74 6.63 -26.50
CA ILE A 560 9.07 6.27 -27.02
C ILE A 560 9.39 7.09 -28.28
N PRO A 561 10.68 7.41 -28.53
CA PRO A 561 11.11 7.98 -29.80
C PRO A 561 10.78 7.07 -30.98
N ALA A 562 10.13 7.61 -32.00
CA ALA A 562 9.85 6.92 -33.25
C ALA A 562 10.98 7.15 -34.27
N GLU A 563 11.12 6.23 -35.23
CA GLU A 563 12.05 6.40 -36.36
C GLU A 563 11.62 7.54 -37.31
N GLU A 564 10.33 7.88 -37.31
CA GLU A 564 9.75 8.95 -38.10
C GLU A 564 10.02 10.32 -37.44
N THR A 565 10.24 11.35 -38.26
CA THR A 565 10.37 12.73 -37.77
C THR A 565 9.02 13.45 -37.82
N GLY A 566 8.67 14.13 -36.73
CA GLY A 566 7.49 14.99 -36.65
C GLY A 566 7.68 16.32 -37.37
N SER A 567 6.58 16.93 -37.77
CA SER A 567 6.62 18.31 -38.29
C SER A 567 6.67 19.29 -37.13
N VAL A 568 7.74 20.08 -37.05
CA VAL A 568 7.81 21.17 -36.07
C VAL A 568 6.96 22.31 -36.58
N VAL A 569 5.86 22.59 -35.88
CA VAL A 569 4.99 23.72 -36.17
C VAL A 569 5.69 25.01 -35.73
N PRO A 570 6.05 25.92 -36.65
CA PRO A 570 6.68 27.17 -36.28
C PRO A 570 5.64 28.13 -35.70
N VAL A 571 5.60 28.25 -34.38
CA VAL A 571 4.75 29.25 -33.73
C VAL A 571 5.37 30.63 -33.94
N SER A 572 4.67 31.50 -34.67
CA SER A 572 5.05 32.91 -34.86
C SER A 572 4.27 33.79 -33.89
N GLY A 573 4.83 34.07 -32.73
CA GLY A 573 4.25 34.96 -31.73
C GLY A 573 5.12 35.08 -30.49
N THR A 574 4.82 36.05 -29.63
CA THR A 574 5.52 36.23 -28.35
C THR A 574 4.49 36.47 -27.26
N ILE A 575 4.59 35.73 -26.17
CA ILE A 575 3.81 35.97 -24.94
C ILE A 575 4.80 36.29 -23.84
N LYS A 576 4.43 37.23 -23.00
CA LYS A 576 5.17 37.59 -21.80
C LYS A 576 4.19 37.96 -20.71
N ILE A 577 4.42 37.46 -19.52
CA ILE A 577 3.73 37.91 -18.31
C ILE A 577 4.57 39.02 -17.68
N ASP A 578 3.93 40.11 -17.28
CA ASP A 578 4.62 41.19 -16.57
C ASP A 578 5.11 40.68 -15.20
N PRO A 579 6.33 41.07 -14.77
CA PRO A 579 6.83 40.69 -13.45
C PRO A 579 5.87 41.14 -12.34
N MET A 580 5.59 40.25 -11.39
CA MET A 580 4.82 40.59 -10.21
C MET A 580 5.63 41.50 -9.28
N ALA A 581 4.97 42.52 -8.70
CA ALA A 581 5.59 43.41 -7.73
C ALA A 581 5.80 42.70 -6.37
N ASP A 582 4.83 41.90 -5.95
CA ASP A 582 4.84 41.10 -4.73
C ASP A 582 4.76 39.62 -5.10
N HIS A 583 5.68 38.81 -4.59
CA HIS A 583 5.66 37.36 -4.79
C HIS A 583 4.80 36.63 -3.75
N VAL A 584 4.34 37.32 -2.70
CA VAL A 584 3.44 36.77 -1.67
C VAL A 584 2.10 37.47 -1.78
N ILE A 585 1.05 36.71 -2.05
CA ILE A 585 -0.31 37.21 -2.27
C ILE A 585 -1.17 36.79 -1.09
N SER A 586 -1.86 37.76 -0.48
CA SER A 586 -2.79 37.55 0.64
C SER A 586 -4.22 37.99 0.30
N ALA A 587 -4.48 38.23 -0.99
CA ALA A 587 -5.78 38.63 -1.51
C ALA A 587 -6.41 37.47 -2.31
N GLU A 588 -7.73 37.39 -2.28
CA GLU A 588 -8.50 36.35 -2.97
C GLU A 588 -8.56 36.54 -4.50
N ASN A 589 -8.05 37.66 -5.02
CA ASN A 589 -7.94 37.91 -6.45
C ASN A 589 -6.57 38.49 -6.78
N LEU A 590 -6.01 38.07 -7.90
CA LEU A 590 -4.74 38.55 -8.43
C LEU A 590 -4.95 39.10 -9.84
N THR A 591 -4.58 40.36 -10.06
CA THR A 591 -4.50 40.91 -11.42
C THR A 591 -3.17 40.55 -12.04
N VAL A 592 -3.21 39.86 -13.18
CA VAL A 592 -2.03 39.57 -14.00
C VAL A 592 -2.16 40.32 -15.32
N SER A 593 -1.05 40.81 -15.85
CA SER A 593 -0.98 41.48 -17.14
C SER A 593 0.23 41.04 -17.93
N GLY A 594 0.25 41.41 -19.21
CA GLY A 594 1.39 41.14 -20.05
C GLY A 594 1.15 41.54 -21.50
N MET A 595 1.97 40.95 -22.37
CA MET A 595 1.94 41.16 -23.81
C MET A 595 1.81 39.81 -24.53
N ALA A 596 0.96 39.75 -25.55
CA ALA A 596 0.75 38.59 -26.40
C ALA A 596 0.57 39.07 -27.85
N GLU A 597 1.60 38.91 -28.67
CA GLU A 597 1.58 39.25 -30.10
C GLU A 597 1.52 37.97 -30.94
N GLY A 598 0.70 37.96 -32.00
CA GLY A 598 0.61 36.85 -32.94
C GLY A 598 -0.38 35.74 -32.53
N PHE A 599 -1.18 35.95 -31.48
CA PHE A 599 -2.21 35.00 -31.02
C PHE A 599 -3.58 35.66 -30.96
N ASP A 600 -4.62 34.92 -31.38
CA ASP A 600 -6.01 35.40 -31.35
C ASP A 600 -6.56 35.41 -29.92
N ARG A 601 -6.12 34.44 -29.11
CA ARG A 601 -6.52 34.26 -27.72
C ARG A 601 -5.34 33.83 -26.86
N LEU A 602 -5.41 34.15 -25.59
CA LEU A 602 -4.51 33.69 -24.54
C LEU A 602 -5.31 32.84 -23.55
N GLY A 603 -4.76 31.72 -23.10
CA GLY A 603 -5.26 30.98 -21.96
C GLY A 603 -4.34 31.14 -20.76
N LEU A 604 -4.90 31.44 -19.59
CA LEU A 604 -4.17 31.42 -18.32
C LEU A 604 -4.59 30.17 -17.54
N ILE A 605 -3.61 29.38 -17.11
CA ILE A 605 -3.82 28.18 -16.30
C ILE A 605 -3.05 28.29 -14.99
N ILE A 606 -3.63 27.79 -13.89
CA ILE A 606 -2.99 27.72 -12.57
C ILE A 606 -2.66 26.26 -12.28
N ASP A 607 -1.42 26.00 -11.86
CA ASP A 607 -0.94 24.65 -11.49
C ASP A 607 -1.26 23.58 -12.54
N GLY A 608 -1.15 23.98 -13.81
CA GLY A 608 -1.44 23.11 -14.94
C GLY A 608 -2.91 22.79 -15.17
N ASP A 609 -3.87 23.28 -14.36
CA ASP A 609 -5.29 22.97 -14.52
C ASP A 609 -5.86 23.55 -15.82
N TYR A 610 -5.91 22.70 -16.84
CA TYR A 610 -6.38 23.08 -18.17
C TYR A 610 -7.91 23.12 -18.22
N SER A 611 -8.58 22.35 -17.36
CA SER A 611 -10.04 22.29 -17.28
C SER A 611 -10.66 23.63 -16.84
N SER A 612 -9.91 24.44 -16.10
CA SER A 612 -10.30 25.77 -15.60
C SER A 612 -9.59 26.92 -16.34
N ILE A 613 -9.14 26.70 -17.58
CA ILE A 613 -8.43 27.71 -18.36
C ILE A 613 -9.21 29.02 -18.48
N LEU A 614 -8.56 30.12 -18.13
CA LEU A 614 -9.12 31.46 -18.27
C LEU A 614 -8.72 32.04 -19.62
N GLU A 615 -9.67 32.10 -20.57
CA GLU A 615 -9.45 32.72 -21.86
C GLU A 615 -9.45 34.26 -21.77
N VAL A 616 -8.41 34.88 -22.33
CA VAL A 616 -8.19 36.32 -22.39
C VAL A 616 -7.94 36.72 -23.84
N VAL A 617 -8.60 37.79 -24.30
CA VAL A 617 -8.38 38.33 -25.65
C VAL A 617 -7.37 39.48 -25.57
N PRO A 618 -6.18 39.36 -26.18
CA PRO A 618 -5.23 40.47 -26.22
C PRO A 618 -5.80 41.68 -26.96
N GLY A 619 -5.49 42.89 -26.48
CA GLY A 619 -5.85 44.12 -27.17
C GLY A 619 -5.12 44.26 -28.51
N GLY A 620 -5.54 45.22 -29.35
CA GLY A 620 -4.94 45.41 -30.69
C GLY A 620 -3.45 45.77 -30.73
N SER A 621 -2.83 46.05 -29.58
CA SER A 621 -1.39 46.24 -29.40
C SER A 621 -0.70 45.06 -28.69
N GLY A 622 -1.39 43.93 -28.55
CA GLY A 622 -0.94 42.73 -27.83
C GLY A 622 -1.07 42.78 -26.30
N ASN A 623 -1.36 43.94 -25.71
CA ASN A 623 -1.48 44.06 -24.25
C ASN A 623 -2.72 43.33 -23.73
N TRP A 624 -2.59 42.65 -22.60
CA TRP A 624 -3.70 41.97 -21.93
C TRP A 624 -3.62 42.17 -20.42
N SER A 625 -4.76 42.00 -19.75
CA SER A 625 -4.85 41.92 -18.29
C SER A 625 -6.06 41.10 -17.91
N ALA A 626 -5.91 40.30 -16.86
CA ALA A 626 -6.96 39.43 -16.34
C ALA A 626 -6.92 39.41 -14.82
N GLU A 627 -8.09 39.25 -14.21
CA GLU A 627 -8.23 39.01 -12.78
C GLU A 627 -8.42 37.51 -12.55
N ILE A 628 -7.57 36.94 -11.71
CA ILE A 628 -7.52 35.52 -11.40
C ILE A 628 -8.06 35.31 -9.99
N PRO A 629 -9.14 34.55 -9.80
CA PRO A 629 -9.63 34.18 -8.48
C PRO A 629 -8.70 33.16 -7.82
N LEU A 630 -8.31 33.41 -6.57
CA LEU A 630 -7.41 32.58 -5.77
C LEU A 630 -8.11 31.93 -4.57
N HIS A 631 -9.38 32.25 -4.31
CA HIS A 631 -10.11 31.79 -3.13
C HIS A 631 -10.21 30.25 -3.00
N ASN A 632 -10.16 29.51 -4.10
CA ASN A 632 -10.21 28.04 -4.11
C ASN A 632 -8.83 27.38 -3.96
N LEU A 633 -7.75 28.14 -4.06
CA LEU A 633 -6.40 27.59 -3.95
C LEU A 633 -6.02 27.44 -2.47
N SER A 634 -5.33 26.35 -2.14
CA SER A 634 -4.74 26.19 -0.81
C SER A 634 -3.58 27.17 -0.62
N ASN A 635 -3.24 27.56 0.61
CA ASN A 635 -2.02 28.35 0.81
C ASN A 635 -0.78 27.54 0.41
N GLY A 636 0.21 28.22 -0.19
CA GLY A 636 1.41 27.60 -0.71
C GLY A 636 1.88 28.20 -2.03
N THR A 637 2.84 27.53 -2.66
CA THR A 637 3.42 27.96 -3.93
C THR A 637 2.52 27.52 -5.10
N HIS A 638 2.21 28.48 -5.97
CA HIS A 638 1.41 28.28 -7.17
C HIS A 638 2.12 28.83 -8.41
N ARG A 639 1.75 28.28 -9.57
CA ARG A 639 2.28 28.70 -10.86
C ARG A 639 1.16 29.08 -11.82
N ILE A 640 1.28 30.25 -12.44
CA ILE A 640 0.42 30.67 -13.55
C ILE A 640 1.21 30.53 -14.85
N THR A 641 0.64 29.82 -15.83
CA THR A 641 1.23 29.65 -17.17
C THR A 641 0.33 30.32 -18.20
N ALA A 642 0.93 31.06 -19.12
CA ALA A 642 0.24 31.72 -20.22
C ALA A 642 0.45 30.93 -21.53
N LEU A 643 -0.66 30.53 -22.13
CA LEU A 643 -0.74 29.74 -23.36
C LEU A 643 -1.28 30.58 -24.51
N GLY A 644 -0.59 30.60 -25.64
CA GLY A 644 -1.07 31.19 -26.89
C GLY A 644 -1.95 30.19 -27.62
N LEU A 645 -3.18 30.61 -27.94
CA LEU A 645 -4.18 29.77 -28.59
C LEU A 645 -4.41 30.27 -30.02
N LEU A 646 -4.17 29.39 -30.99
CA LEU A 646 -4.54 29.56 -32.40
C LEU A 646 -5.71 28.62 -32.71
N ASP A 647 -6.62 29.03 -33.59
CA ASP A 647 -7.88 28.30 -33.84
C ASP A 647 -7.72 26.88 -34.44
N THR A 648 -6.51 26.43 -34.79
CA THR A 648 -6.29 25.15 -35.49
C THR A 648 -5.07 24.33 -35.03
N GLU A 649 -4.35 24.72 -33.98
CA GLU A 649 -3.07 24.08 -33.58
C GLU A 649 -2.99 23.81 -32.06
N ILE A 650 -2.04 22.95 -31.65
CA ILE A 650 -1.72 22.68 -30.24
C ILE A 650 -1.28 24.01 -29.57
N PRO A 651 -1.75 24.33 -28.35
CA PRO A 651 -1.38 25.56 -27.66
C PRO A 651 0.14 25.75 -27.57
N SER A 652 0.61 26.98 -27.81
CA SER A 652 2.02 27.33 -27.59
C SER A 652 2.19 27.88 -26.19
N VAL A 653 3.14 27.33 -25.44
CA VAL A 653 3.57 27.94 -24.17
C VAL A 653 4.54 29.07 -24.50
N ALA A 654 4.47 30.18 -23.76
CA ALA A 654 5.45 31.25 -23.96
C ALA A 654 5.90 31.99 -22.69
N ASP A 655 5.19 31.91 -21.56
CA ASP A 655 5.74 32.42 -20.29
C ASP A 655 5.01 31.84 -19.06
N PHE A 656 5.66 31.90 -17.89
CA PHE A 656 5.06 31.54 -16.61
C PHE A 656 5.59 32.40 -15.46
N ILE A 657 4.81 32.48 -14.39
CA ILE A 657 5.19 33.14 -13.13
C ILE A 657 4.80 32.28 -11.93
N GLU A 658 5.57 32.39 -10.86
CA GLU A 658 5.31 31.72 -9.58
C GLU A 658 5.05 32.75 -8.49
N PHE A 659 4.16 32.41 -7.57
CA PHE A 659 3.82 33.19 -6.40
C PHE A 659 3.48 32.29 -5.21
N GLU A 660 3.62 32.84 -4.01
CA GLU A 660 3.19 32.22 -2.76
C GLU A 660 1.84 32.80 -2.35
N LEU A 661 0.88 31.94 -1.99
CA LEU A 661 -0.43 32.32 -1.49
C LEU A 661 -0.51 32.17 0.03
N GLU A 662 -0.86 33.24 0.71
CA GLU A 662 -1.06 33.31 2.16
C GLU A 662 -2.40 34.00 2.48
N LEU A 663 -3.51 33.34 2.14
CA LEU A 663 -4.83 33.79 2.54
C LEU A 663 -4.99 33.68 4.07
N PRO A 664 -5.64 34.66 4.72
CA PRO A 664 -5.84 34.64 6.17
C PRO A 664 -6.87 33.58 6.58
N ALA A 665 -6.60 32.89 7.68
CA ALA A 665 -7.58 32.01 8.30
C ALA A 665 -8.65 32.82 9.07
N VAL A 666 -9.92 32.61 8.73
CA VAL A 666 -11.08 33.23 9.38
C VAL A 666 -11.81 32.18 10.19
N LEU A 667 -12.05 32.43 11.48
CA LEU A 667 -12.83 31.51 12.32
C LEU A 667 -14.31 31.57 11.90
N GLY A 668 -14.84 30.48 11.37
CA GLY A 668 -16.23 30.35 10.94
C GLY A 668 -17.15 29.73 11.99
N ALA A 669 -16.60 28.87 12.87
CA ALA A 669 -17.35 28.31 13.99
C ALA A 669 -16.42 27.85 15.14
N SER A 670 -16.94 27.85 16.37
CA SER A 670 -16.28 27.26 17.53
C SER A 670 -17.31 26.65 18.47
N ILE A 671 -17.29 25.32 18.61
CA ILE A 671 -18.24 24.58 19.44
C ILE A 671 -17.48 23.80 20.49
N LYS A 672 -17.94 23.92 21.74
CA LYS A 672 -17.43 23.14 22.86
C LYS A 672 -18.30 21.91 23.02
N ASP A 673 -17.63 20.82 23.32
CA ASP A 673 -18.26 19.52 23.52
C ASP A 673 -18.21 19.10 25.01
N ILE A 674 -19.04 18.14 25.43
CA ILE A 674 -19.22 17.77 26.83
C ILE A 674 -18.16 16.76 27.24
N LYS A 675 -17.00 17.24 27.66
CA LYS A 675 -15.91 16.41 28.22
C LYS A 675 -16.41 15.17 29.01
N GLY A 676 -16.15 13.99 28.47
CA GLY A 676 -16.35 12.68 29.09
C GLY A 676 -17.70 12.05 28.80
N ASP A 677 -18.34 12.41 27.69
CA ASP A 677 -19.52 11.77 27.15
C ASP A 677 -19.23 10.77 26.01
N ASP A 678 -17.95 10.41 25.85
CA ASP A 678 -17.41 9.36 24.98
C ASP A 678 -17.84 7.95 25.43
N ASN A 679 -19.14 7.72 25.47
CA ASN A 679 -19.81 6.50 25.95
C ASN A 679 -20.99 6.10 25.03
N GLY A 680 -20.95 6.60 23.79
CA GLY A 680 -21.93 6.36 22.74
C GLY A 680 -23.31 6.98 22.99
N PRO A 681 -24.23 6.90 22.01
CA PRO A 681 -25.48 7.68 22.00
C PRO A 681 -26.41 7.42 23.18
N GLU A 682 -26.35 6.23 23.77
CA GLU A 682 -27.16 5.84 24.94
C GLU A 682 -26.37 5.90 26.27
N GLY A 683 -25.10 6.32 26.24
CA GLY A 683 -24.24 6.45 27.42
C GLY A 683 -23.85 5.12 28.08
N LYS A 684 -23.75 4.04 27.28
CA LYS A 684 -23.51 2.67 27.76
C LYS A 684 -22.25 2.01 27.19
N TYR A 685 -21.60 2.62 26.20
CA TYR A 685 -20.42 2.04 25.56
C TYR A 685 -19.17 2.23 26.41
N ASN A 686 -18.25 1.30 26.25
CA ASN A 686 -16.92 1.35 26.86
C ASN A 686 -15.88 1.09 25.79
N TYR A 687 -14.74 1.76 25.93
CA TYR A 687 -13.55 1.49 25.14
C TYR A 687 -13.16 0.00 25.18
N PRO A 688 -12.42 -0.47 24.17
CA PRO A 688 -11.75 -1.77 24.27
C PRO A 688 -10.91 -1.86 25.54
N ALA A 689 -10.86 -3.05 26.15
CA ALA A 689 -10.24 -3.27 27.45
C ALA A 689 -8.71 -3.14 27.44
N HIS A 690 -8.11 -3.02 26.25
CA HIS A 690 -6.66 -2.93 26.13
C HIS A 690 -6.13 -1.62 26.74
N PRO A 691 -5.05 -1.63 27.55
CA PRO A 691 -4.61 -0.47 28.33
C PRO A 691 -4.19 0.76 27.53
N SER A 692 -3.98 0.61 26.21
CA SER A 692 -3.69 1.73 25.32
C SER A 692 -4.91 2.59 25.03
N TYR A 693 -6.14 2.06 25.17
CA TYR A 693 -7.36 2.85 25.05
C TYR A 693 -7.63 3.60 26.34
N GLN A 694 -7.85 4.90 26.20
CA GLN A 694 -8.12 5.84 27.28
C GLN A 694 -9.25 6.76 26.83
N ARG A 695 -8.96 8.02 26.48
CA ARG A 695 -9.98 9.00 26.05
C ARG A 695 -9.64 9.63 24.70
N GLN A 696 -9.13 8.82 23.78
CA GLN A 696 -8.72 9.27 22.45
C GLN A 696 -9.89 9.68 21.55
N MET A 697 -11.13 9.26 21.87
CA MET A 697 -12.32 9.51 21.05
C MET A 697 -13.21 10.63 21.61
N ASP A 698 -12.92 11.12 22.81
CA ASP A 698 -13.57 12.26 23.47
C ASP A 698 -13.25 13.55 22.74
N ILE A 699 -14.22 14.19 22.10
CA ILE A 699 -14.13 15.52 21.54
C ILE A 699 -14.35 16.51 22.70
N GLU A 700 -13.54 17.56 22.79
CA GLU A 700 -13.72 18.60 23.82
C GLU A 700 -13.99 19.99 23.20
N LEU A 701 -13.45 20.25 22.01
CA LEU A 701 -13.58 21.53 21.32
C LEU A 701 -13.30 21.35 19.83
N VAL A 702 -14.21 21.87 19.01
CA VAL A 702 -14.02 21.99 17.57
C VAL A 702 -13.95 23.45 17.17
N LYS A 703 -12.93 23.79 16.37
CA LYS A 703 -12.85 25.09 15.70
C LYS A 703 -12.76 24.86 14.20
N VAL A 704 -13.60 25.55 13.46
CA VAL A 704 -13.58 25.52 12.00
C VAL A 704 -13.16 26.88 11.48
N TYR A 705 -12.12 26.88 10.67
CA TYR A 705 -11.61 28.05 9.98
C TYR A 705 -11.81 27.89 8.47
N THR A 706 -12.00 29.02 7.79
CA THR A 706 -11.93 29.09 6.33
C THR A 706 -10.68 29.85 5.91
N THR A 707 -10.17 29.54 4.73
CA THR A 707 -9.10 30.29 4.07
C THR A 707 -9.46 30.34 2.59
N GLY A 708 -10.09 31.43 2.17
CA GLY A 708 -10.96 31.43 1.00
C GLY A 708 -12.07 30.40 1.17
N THR A 709 -12.13 29.41 0.28
CA THR A 709 -13.10 28.30 0.31
C THR A 709 -12.45 26.96 0.70
N ASN A 710 -11.25 26.99 1.27
CA ASN A 710 -10.65 25.84 1.95
C ASN A 710 -11.12 25.77 3.40
N LEU A 711 -11.19 24.56 3.96
CA LEU A 711 -11.57 24.33 5.35
C LEU A 711 -10.37 23.88 6.18
N ARG A 712 -10.27 24.42 7.39
CA ARG A 712 -9.43 23.87 8.46
C ARG A 712 -10.32 23.49 9.63
N VAL A 713 -10.29 22.22 10.04
CA VAL A 713 -11.01 21.73 11.21
C VAL A 713 -9.99 21.34 12.27
N ASP A 714 -9.99 22.03 13.40
CA ASP A 714 -9.19 21.68 14.58
C ASP A 714 -10.10 20.96 15.58
N VAL A 715 -9.80 19.70 15.87
CA VAL A 715 -10.53 18.88 16.86
C VAL A 715 -9.62 18.69 18.06
N THR A 716 -10.00 19.26 19.21
CA THR A 716 -9.32 19.03 20.48
C THR A 716 -9.90 17.79 21.13
N MET A 717 -9.05 16.80 21.37
CA MET A 717 -9.42 15.51 21.95
C MET A 717 -9.19 15.48 23.47
N GLY A 718 -9.86 14.56 24.16
CA GLY A 718 -9.58 14.19 25.55
C GLY A 718 -8.13 13.74 25.71
N GLN A 719 -7.62 13.00 24.72
CA GLN A 719 -6.25 12.53 24.64
C GLN A 719 -5.81 12.28 23.19
N ILE A 720 -4.50 12.34 22.92
CA ILE A 720 -3.91 11.84 21.68
C ILE A 720 -2.78 10.87 22.05
N SER A 721 -2.74 9.72 21.38
CA SER A 721 -1.64 8.75 21.49
C SER A 721 -0.98 8.51 20.13
N ARG A 722 0.28 8.05 20.16
CA ARG A 722 1.11 7.68 19.00
C ARG A 722 1.90 6.40 19.27
N ILE A 723 1.37 5.55 20.15
CA ILE A 723 2.06 4.36 20.63
C ILE A 723 2.32 3.36 19.50
N TRP A 724 1.53 3.39 18.43
CA TRP A 724 1.67 2.53 17.24
C TRP A 724 2.44 3.21 16.11
N LEU A 725 3.01 4.40 16.35
CA LEU A 725 3.73 5.20 15.36
C LEU A 725 2.96 5.42 14.03
N PRO A 726 1.69 5.83 14.09
CA PRO A 726 0.84 5.96 12.91
C PRO A 726 1.30 7.09 11.96
N PRO A 727 1.17 6.92 10.63
CA PRO A 727 1.54 7.95 9.65
C PRO A 727 0.75 9.24 9.80
N ASN A 728 -0.52 9.17 10.21
CA ASN A 728 -1.37 10.35 10.45
C ASN A 728 -1.18 10.96 11.84
N THR A 729 -0.18 10.52 12.59
CA THR A 729 0.26 11.10 13.88
C THR A 729 -0.72 10.98 15.05
N PHE A 730 -1.75 10.12 14.96
CA PHE A 730 -2.58 9.72 16.10
C PHE A 730 -3.07 8.27 15.93
N ASP A 731 -3.32 7.56 17.02
CA ASP A 731 -3.90 6.19 17.01
C ASP A 731 -5.09 6.09 17.96
N HIS A 732 -5.79 4.94 17.91
CA HIS A 732 -7.00 4.66 18.69
C HIS A 732 -8.15 5.64 18.46
N ALA A 733 -8.26 6.18 17.25
CA ALA A 733 -9.40 6.97 16.80
C ALA A 733 -9.60 6.83 15.29
N LEU A 734 -10.86 6.79 14.88
CA LEU A 734 -11.37 7.00 13.53
C LEU A 734 -12.25 8.24 13.61
N ILE A 735 -11.84 9.32 12.95
CA ILE A 735 -12.54 10.60 12.94
C ILE A 735 -13.24 10.73 11.60
N ASN A 736 -14.57 10.88 11.63
CA ASN A 736 -15.37 11.14 10.45
C ASN A 736 -15.94 12.56 10.52
N ILE A 737 -15.63 13.38 9.52
CA ILE A 737 -16.13 14.75 9.36
C ILE A 737 -17.08 14.76 8.17
N PHE A 738 -18.37 14.83 8.44
CA PHE A 738 -19.42 14.97 7.44
C PHE A 738 -19.65 16.45 7.15
N ILE A 739 -19.72 16.82 5.87
CA ILE A 739 -19.84 18.20 5.39
C ILE A 739 -21.04 18.26 4.45
N ASP A 740 -22.01 19.09 4.77
CA ASP A 740 -23.21 19.44 4.00
C ASP A 740 -23.03 20.84 3.44
N LEU A 741 -22.96 20.98 2.12
CA LEU A 741 -22.80 22.27 1.46
C LEU A 741 -24.17 22.89 1.13
N PRO A 742 -24.31 24.22 1.19
CA PRO A 742 -25.57 24.88 0.90
C PRO A 742 -26.10 24.55 -0.51
N GLY A 743 -27.36 24.13 -0.58
CA GLY A 743 -28.08 23.96 -1.85
C GLY A 743 -27.76 22.67 -2.61
N ARG A 744 -27.09 21.70 -1.98
CA ARG A 744 -26.86 20.37 -2.54
C ARG A 744 -27.79 19.32 -1.91
N GLU A 745 -27.99 18.23 -2.64
CA GLU A 745 -28.74 17.07 -2.16
C GLU A 745 -27.74 16.00 -1.68
N GLY A 746 -27.68 15.81 -0.37
CA GLY A 746 -26.80 14.82 0.27
C GLY A 746 -27.48 13.49 0.60
N VAL A 747 -26.78 12.66 1.37
CA VAL A 747 -27.28 11.39 1.93
C VAL A 747 -27.42 11.49 3.45
N GLN A 748 -28.44 10.84 4.03
CA GLN A 748 -28.65 10.84 5.49
C GLN A 748 -27.80 9.80 6.21
N ALA A 749 -27.70 8.60 5.64
CA ALA A 749 -27.01 7.46 6.27
C ALA A 749 -25.52 7.73 6.46
N LEU A 750 -25.00 7.42 7.65
CA LEU A 750 -23.58 7.46 7.97
C LEU A 750 -22.96 6.09 7.64
N PRO A 751 -22.06 6.01 6.64
CA PRO A 751 -21.53 4.74 6.17
C PRO A 751 -20.84 3.94 7.27
N PHE A 752 -21.21 2.65 7.41
CA PHE A 752 -20.69 1.67 8.37
C PHE A 752 -20.90 2.00 9.86
N GLN A 753 -21.54 3.14 10.18
CA GLN A 753 -21.79 3.56 11.55
C GLN A 753 -23.13 3.10 12.12
N ASN A 754 -24.00 2.46 11.34
CA ASN A 754 -25.38 2.09 11.76
C ASN A 754 -26.18 3.29 12.32
N ALA A 755 -25.95 4.48 11.78
CA ALA A 755 -26.54 5.73 12.22
C ALA A 755 -26.87 6.63 11.01
N ASP A 756 -27.67 7.66 11.25
CA ASP A 756 -28.03 8.69 10.27
C ASP A 756 -27.57 10.06 10.79
N MET A 757 -27.42 11.03 9.88
CA MET A 757 -27.20 12.44 10.22
C MET A 757 -28.27 12.96 11.21
N PRO A 758 -27.87 13.78 12.20
CA PRO A 758 -28.80 14.35 13.16
C PRO A 758 -29.84 15.26 12.49
N ASP A 759 -30.98 15.44 13.16
CA ASP A 759 -32.10 16.30 12.74
C ASP A 759 -32.68 16.01 11.34
N GLY A 760 -32.48 14.79 10.82
CA GLY A 760 -32.87 14.43 9.46
C GLY A 760 -32.07 15.17 8.38
N GLY A 761 -30.89 15.69 8.76
CA GLY A 761 -29.93 16.31 7.86
C GLY A 761 -29.37 15.34 6.84
N ALA A 762 -28.51 15.86 5.96
CA ALA A 762 -27.80 15.09 4.96
C ALA A 762 -26.35 15.59 4.89
N TRP A 763 -25.47 14.86 4.20
CA TRP A 763 -24.09 15.24 3.95
C TRP A 763 -23.72 15.03 2.48
N ASP A 764 -22.79 15.87 1.98
CA ASP A 764 -22.26 15.81 0.62
C ASP A 764 -20.86 15.20 0.57
N TYR A 765 -20.04 15.49 1.58
CA TYR A 765 -18.67 15.00 1.67
C TYR A 765 -18.39 14.38 3.04
N LEU A 766 -17.57 13.34 3.05
CA LEU A 766 -17.09 12.65 4.25
C LEU A 766 -15.56 12.62 4.21
N VAL A 767 -14.90 13.27 5.16
CA VAL A 767 -13.48 13.02 5.47
C VAL A 767 -13.43 11.93 6.53
N SER A 768 -12.77 10.81 6.23
CA SER A 768 -12.63 9.67 7.13
C SER A 768 -11.15 9.36 7.35
N THR A 769 -10.67 9.58 8.58
CA THR A 769 -9.24 9.50 8.90
C THR A 769 -9.02 8.69 10.18
N ALA A 770 -8.13 7.71 10.10
CA ALA A 770 -7.59 6.98 11.25
C ALA A 770 -6.06 7.13 11.30
N GLY A 771 -5.41 6.53 12.28
CA GLY A 771 -3.94 6.49 12.33
C GLY A 771 -3.31 5.89 11.07
N PHE A 772 -3.96 4.85 10.52
CA PHE A 772 -3.56 4.14 9.30
C PHE A 772 -4.71 4.16 8.29
N GLY A 773 -4.84 5.28 7.57
CA GLY A 773 -5.84 5.48 6.52
C GLY A 773 -6.41 6.89 6.54
N ASN A 774 -6.56 7.49 5.36
CA ASN A 774 -7.07 8.84 5.18
C ASN A 774 -7.71 8.98 3.81
N ALA A 775 -9.00 9.27 3.76
CA ALA A 775 -9.73 9.40 2.51
C ALA A 775 -10.83 10.44 2.63
N ILE A 776 -11.22 11.00 1.49
CA ILE A 776 -12.42 11.81 1.35
C ILE A 776 -13.35 11.15 0.33
N TYR A 777 -14.65 11.18 0.63
CA TYR A 777 -15.69 10.60 -0.20
C TYR A 777 -16.77 11.64 -0.49
N SER A 778 -17.33 11.61 -1.68
CA SER A 778 -18.60 12.29 -1.98
C SER A 778 -19.78 11.37 -1.67
N SER A 779 -20.95 11.96 -1.45
CA SER A 779 -22.21 11.26 -1.19
C SER A 779 -22.72 10.43 -2.38
N GLU A 780 -22.10 10.55 -3.56
CA GLU A 780 -22.42 9.76 -4.75
C GLU A 780 -22.28 8.26 -4.46
N GLY A 781 -23.39 7.53 -4.49
CA GLY A 781 -23.44 6.09 -4.22
C GLY A 781 -23.31 5.69 -2.75
N ALA A 782 -23.24 6.66 -1.83
CA ALA A 782 -23.12 6.40 -0.40
C ALA A 782 -24.39 5.77 0.18
N SER A 783 -24.21 4.90 1.18
CA SER A 783 -25.29 4.23 1.91
C SER A 783 -24.78 3.77 3.29
N ALA A 784 -25.63 3.12 4.07
CA ALA A 784 -25.24 2.53 5.36
C ALA A 784 -24.08 1.51 5.24
N THR A 785 -23.85 0.93 4.06
CA THR A 785 -22.79 -0.07 3.81
C THR A 785 -21.85 0.33 2.67
N ASN A 786 -21.84 1.60 2.27
CA ASN A 786 -20.95 2.11 1.21
C ASN A 786 -20.54 3.55 1.56
N THR A 787 -19.24 3.83 1.65
CA THR A 787 -18.71 5.16 1.95
C THR A 787 -19.00 6.20 0.86
N GLY A 788 -19.39 5.76 -0.34
CA GLY A 788 -19.60 6.62 -1.50
C GLY A 788 -18.39 6.64 -2.42
N LYS A 789 -18.38 7.55 -3.38
CA LYS A 789 -17.30 7.67 -4.36
C LYS A 789 -16.12 8.40 -3.74
N ALA A 790 -14.96 7.75 -3.68
CA ALA A 790 -13.71 8.36 -3.26
C ALA A 790 -13.37 9.57 -4.16
N THR A 791 -13.05 10.69 -3.54
CA THR A 791 -12.60 11.94 -4.21
C THR A 791 -11.25 12.36 -3.61
N GLY A 792 -10.70 13.49 -4.05
CA GLY A 792 -9.49 14.04 -3.45
C GLY A 792 -9.25 15.49 -3.84
N PRO A 793 -8.21 16.12 -3.27
CA PRO A 793 -7.23 15.54 -2.35
C PRO A 793 -7.79 15.22 -0.96
N ALA A 794 -7.28 14.16 -0.31
CA ALA A 794 -7.61 13.85 1.08
C ALA A 794 -7.08 14.93 2.04
N ALA A 795 -7.69 15.06 3.22
CA ALA A 795 -7.35 16.13 4.16
C ALA A 795 -5.88 16.03 4.64
N MET A 796 -5.11 17.12 4.69
CA MET A 796 -3.80 17.09 5.36
C MET A 796 -4.03 16.98 6.87
N VAL A 797 -3.34 16.03 7.51
CA VAL A 797 -3.55 15.74 8.92
C VAL A 797 -2.27 15.94 9.71
N SER A 798 -2.39 16.61 10.85
CA SER A 798 -1.32 16.75 11.83
C SER A 798 -1.92 16.74 13.23
N SER A 799 -1.12 16.40 14.23
CA SER A 799 -1.55 16.53 15.62
C SER A 799 -0.49 17.17 16.51
N ASP A 800 -0.97 17.83 17.55
CA ASP A 800 -0.19 18.43 18.63
C ASP A 800 -0.59 17.76 19.95
N LEU A 801 0.38 17.12 20.60
CA LEU A 801 0.14 16.38 21.85
C LEU A 801 -0.04 17.31 23.06
N ASP A 802 0.56 18.51 23.03
CA ASP A 802 0.49 19.47 24.14
C ASP A 802 -0.88 20.15 24.17
N SER A 803 -1.41 20.53 23.00
CA SER A 803 -2.76 21.07 22.89
C SER A 803 -3.85 20.00 22.78
N ARG A 804 -3.46 18.74 22.53
CA ARG A 804 -4.34 17.60 22.20
C ARG A 804 -5.21 17.90 20.98
N THR A 805 -4.67 18.59 19.99
CA THR A 805 -5.42 18.99 18.80
C THR A 805 -5.01 18.15 17.59
N ILE A 806 -5.99 17.63 16.86
CA ILE A 806 -5.82 17.07 15.52
C ILE A 806 -6.35 18.12 14.54
N THR A 807 -5.51 18.52 13.59
CA THR A 807 -5.83 19.52 12.58
C THR A 807 -6.00 18.84 11.22
N PHE A 808 -7.13 19.12 10.58
CA PHE A 808 -7.50 18.68 9.24
C PHE A 808 -7.53 19.88 8.30
N MET A 809 -6.71 19.89 7.26
CA MET A 809 -6.77 20.87 6.17
C MET A 809 -7.43 20.23 4.96
N ILE A 810 -8.59 20.73 4.56
CA ILE A 810 -9.42 20.20 3.48
C ILE A 810 -9.43 21.23 2.35
N ALA A 811 -8.90 20.84 1.19
CA ALA A 811 -8.82 21.71 0.03
C ALA A 811 -10.21 21.96 -0.58
N SER A 812 -10.42 23.15 -1.15
CA SER A 812 -11.66 23.51 -1.85
C SER A 812 -11.99 22.55 -3.01
N GLU A 813 -10.96 22.11 -3.75
CA GLU A 813 -11.10 21.14 -4.84
C GLU A 813 -11.73 19.82 -4.38
N ALA A 814 -11.36 19.34 -3.20
CA ALA A 814 -11.90 18.10 -2.62
C ALA A 814 -13.40 18.17 -2.33
N LEU A 815 -13.92 19.39 -2.17
CA LEU A 815 -15.34 19.72 -1.94
C LEU A 815 -16.05 20.15 -3.24
N GLY A 816 -15.42 19.95 -4.39
CA GLY A 816 -15.95 20.35 -5.68
C GLY A 816 -15.97 21.86 -5.90
N ASN A 817 -14.96 22.57 -5.38
CA ASN A 817 -14.72 24.01 -5.55
C ASN A 817 -15.96 24.88 -5.29
N PRO A 818 -16.55 24.84 -4.08
CA PRO A 818 -17.71 25.67 -3.75
C PRO A 818 -17.37 27.16 -3.86
N LEU A 819 -18.34 27.97 -4.30
CA LEU A 819 -18.20 29.43 -4.37
C LEU A 819 -18.15 30.09 -2.99
N GLU A 820 -18.85 29.50 -2.01
CA GLU A 820 -18.84 29.93 -0.61
C GLU A 820 -19.05 28.73 0.31
N LEU A 821 -18.52 28.82 1.53
CA LEU A 821 -18.71 27.80 2.58
C LEU A 821 -19.70 28.25 3.65
N ARG A 822 -20.17 29.49 3.59
CA ARG A 822 -21.10 30.06 4.57
C ARG A 822 -22.40 29.26 4.58
N GLY A 823 -22.87 28.87 5.77
CA GLY A 823 -24.06 28.05 5.94
C GLY A 823 -23.85 26.55 5.71
N SER A 824 -22.63 26.11 5.39
CA SER A 824 -22.30 24.68 5.38
C SER A 824 -22.49 24.11 6.78
N LYS A 825 -22.95 22.86 6.84
CA LYS A 825 -23.13 22.14 8.10
C LYS A 825 -22.05 21.07 8.23
N ILE A 826 -21.45 20.97 9.42
CA ILE A 826 -20.40 20.00 9.71
C ILE A 826 -20.85 19.16 10.91
N TYR A 827 -20.71 17.85 10.80
CA TYR A 827 -20.98 16.90 11.87
C TYR A 827 -19.77 15.97 12.03
N ILE A 828 -19.26 15.85 13.25
CA ILE A 828 -18.06 15.06 13.54
C ILE A 828 -18.44 13.91 14.45
N THR A 829 -17.96 12.71 14.12
CA THR A 829 -18.13 11.50 14.94
C THR A 829 -16.78 10.83 15.14
N THR A 830 -16.63 10.13 16.27
CA THR A 830 -15.45 9.34 16.58
C THR A 830 -15.78 7.87 16.81
N TRP A 831 -14.87 7.00 16.39
CA TRP A 831 -14.87 5.56 16.67
C TRP A 831 -13.41 5.03 16.67
N ASP A 832 -13.18 3.73 16.46
CA ASP A 832 -11.85 3.17 16.14
C ASP A 832 -11.91 2.20 14.95
N GLY A 833 -10.80 1.99 14.26
CA GLY A 833 -10.69 1.11 13.10
C GLY A 833 -10.09 1.82 11.88
N SER A 834 -10.41 1.33 10.69
CA SER A 834 -9.98 1.95 9.43
C SER A 834 -11.18 2.57 8.70
N PRO A 835 -10.98 3.55 7.80
CA PRO A 835 -12.05 4.03 6.93
C PRO A 835 -12.78 2.87 6.23
N GLY A 836 -14.10 2.83 6.34
CA GLY A 836 -14.94 1.75 5.80
C GLY A 836 -14.92 0.42 6.55
N ASN A 837 -14.10 0.28 7.61
CA ASN A 837 -14.01 -0.93 8.42
C ASN A 837 -13.86 -0.58 9.92
N PRO A 838 -14.95 -0.08 10.54
CA PRO A 838 -14.94 0.26 11.96
C PRO A 838 -14.84 -1.01 12.84
N ARG A 839 -14.15 -0.89 13.97
CA ARG A 839 -14.02 -1.95 14.98
C ARG A 839 -15.38 -2.35 15.53
N GLU A 840 -15.54 -3.63 15.87
CA GLU A 840 -16.82 -4.18 16.34
C GLU A 840 -17.25 -3.65 17.71
N LEU A 841 -18.57 -3.64 17.92
CA LEU A 841 -19.23 -3.43 19.21
C LEU A 841 -19.83 -4.76 19.71
N LYS A 842 -19.46 -5.16 20.92
CA LYS A 842 -19.86 -6.42 21.54
C LYS A 842 -20.55 -6.21 22.90
N PRO A 843 -21.25 -7.22 23.44
CA PRO A 843 -21.85 -7.11 24.76
C PRO A 843 -20.81 -7.03 25.88
N GLU A 844 -19.74 -7.81 25.76
CA GLU A 844 -18.70 -7.97 26.78
C GLU A 844 -17.39 -7.29 26.35
N ALA A 845 -16.59 -6.91 27.34
CA ALA A 845 -15.30 -6.26 27.13
C ALA A 845 -14.28 -7.25 26.56
N GLU A 846 -13.65 -6.85 25.45
CA GLU A 846 -12.50 -7.53 24.86
C GLU A 846 -11.38 -6.52 24.62
N ASN A 847 -10.14 -6.99 24.49
CA ASN A 847 -8.99 -6.10 24.25
C ASN A 847 -9.13 -5.24 23.00
N TRP A 848 -9.83 -5.74 21.98
CA TRP A 848 -9.85 -5.17 20.64
C TRP A 848 -11.26 -4.95 20.08
N ALA A 849 -12.28 -4.91 20.94
CA ALA A 849 -13.64 -4.59 20.57
C ALA A 849 -14.28 -3.67 21.62
N PHE A 850 -15.14 -2.75 21.18
CA PHE A 850 -15.93 -1.94 22.09
C PHE A 850 -16.93 -2.82 22.83
N SER A 851 -17.36 -2.39 24.02
CA SER A 851 -18.33 -3.14 24.81
C SER A 851 -19.53 -2.33 25.29
N GLY A 852 -20.57 -3.01 25.76
CA GLY A 852 -21.80 -2.38 26.27
C GLY A 852 -22.95 -2.32 25.25
N GLY A 853 -22.81 -2.96 24.09
CA GLY A 853 -23.85 -2.99 23.04
C GLY A 853 -23.77 -4.22 22.14
N ILE A 854 -24.36 -4.14 20.94
CA ILE A 854 -24.26 -5.19 19.91
C ILE A 854 -23.87 -4.55 18.57
N ASN A 855 -23.23 -5.31 17.68
CA ASN A 855 -22.61 -4.78 16.47
C ASN A 855 -23.57 -4.10 15.47
N SER A 856 -24.89 -4.30 15.62
CA SER A 856 -25.94 -3.64 14.84
C SER A 856 -26.37 -2.27 15.39
N GLU A 857 -25.95 -1.90 16.59
CA GLU A 857 -26.20 -0.56 17.17
C GLU A 857 -25.24 0.49 16.56
N PRO A 858 -25.53 1.80 16.74
CA PRO A 858 -24.65 2.88 16.28
C PRO A 858 -23.20 2.71 16.72
N LYS A 859 -22.25 2.91 15.80
CA LYS A 859 -20.81 2.92 16.06
C LYS A 859 -20.29 4.35 16.13
N ILE A 860 -20.80 5.07 17.12
CA ILE A 860 -20.42 6.43 17.47
C ILE A 860 -20.00 6.37 18.93
N MET A 861 -18.77 6.74 19.24
CA MET A 861 -18.26 6.79 20.60
C MET A 861 -18.56 8.16 21.19
N ASP A 862 -18.32 9.19 20.38
CA ASP A 862 -18.60 10.58 20.65
C ASP A 862 -18.97 11.32 19.34
N ASP A 863 -19.68 12.42 19.45
CA ASP A 863 -20.11 13.25 18.33
C ASP A 863 -20.42 14.70 18.72
N THR A 864 -20.29 15.62 17.76
CA THR A 864 -20.60 17.04 17.99
C THR A 864 -22.06 17.36 17.71
N GLU A 865 -22.61 18.40 18.33
CA GLU A 865 -23.77 19.10 17.74
C GLU A 865 -23.48 19.57 16.30
N LEU A 866 -24.52 19.76 15.49
CA LEU A 866 -24.37 20.19 14.10
C LEU A 866 -23.77 21.61 14.02
N ILE A 867 -22.56 21.70 13.47
CA ILE A 867 -21.78 22.94 13.35
C ILE A 867 -22.24 23.69 12.10
N ILE A 868 -22.66 24.94 12.21
CA ILE A 868 -23.03 25.79 11.06
C ILE A 868 -21.98 26.89 10.89
N LEU A 869 -21.40 27.01 9.69
CA LEU A 869 -20.40 28.04 9.39
C LEU A 869 -21.07 29.41 9.18
N GLU A 870 -20.60 30.43 9.92
CA GLU A 870 -21.18 31.79 9.92
C GLU A 870 -20.77 32.70 8.76
#